data_AF-A0A7S4RZ43-F1
#
_entry.id   AF-A0A7S4RZ43-F1
#
_cell.length_a   1.000
_cell.length_b   1.000
_cell.length_c   1.000
_cell.angle_alpha   90.00
_cell.angle_beta   90.00
_cell.angle_gamma   90.00
#
_symmetry.space_group_name_H-M   'P 1'
#
loop_
_entity.id
_entity.type
_entity.pdbx_description
1 polymer ?
#
loop_
_entity_poly.entity_id
_entity_poly.type
_entity_poly.pdbx_seq_one_letter_code
_entity_poly.pdbx_strand_id
1 'polypeptide(L)'
;NGSSSIAMALRAAVLAAAAGAAQGLPCAGQLPIGGTRGAYLIGAGGRLSGGNLTVEHNSAFTLATTCADGEAMSPYGFTLFHLLGHSLSFTVDLSRVGCGCNLALNLVKAPARDPDGTPSPGSCSWSPYYCDASGVCGQWCPEMDVMEANGRAFSSTPHRCDAPSPKGHYSSCDQVGCQRTTGGVGRDAYGPGSAYRIDTLRPFEVTMTFHGNSVLANPAAATFTGMETRLRQGGSEVVLDFSECGGYFSSMAQAMAEGMAMRVTYWGGSATTMSWLDQEMCGTTDCGGANAGDAVISDIKITSLCPRELSIRGLEGNSYVKGFNGNASGGEIVLKHNSGFSVTETCNDAWEPNHFKIFHLLGKTLSFTVDLSRVGCACNLALYLIRGPPRDWSGNPGVGSCRESPYYCDANRVCGQWCPEVDIMEANNHVYQATPHRCDDPSNTGHYSNCDRKGCMQSTQLMAGSVYGPGEQFSIDTRRPFTVRTTFHGSGLRAPPSFTGLTTRLQQGDRELVMDHSGCEGYLGSLADAMAAGMSLRITYWGEDAKTMRWLDQPPCGEESCHGDNAGDAVISDIVVSSRTNASVSVPRTVDEQQAASSSSGAPAPPSDPVLGPPQPAPESAGIPWWVFLFVWVSVMQSCLLCVLGAITVHLHQQIAAPLTVPGPPAGHGHGRRGSAAPGPAPIHAIEPMPFESRASSNFMSGRGSSGSISP
;
A
#
# COMPACT_ATOMS: atom_id res chain seq x y z
N ASN A 1 42.74 7.48 -1.55
CA ASN A 1 43.18 7.12 -0.18
C ASN A 1 43.68 8.30 0.64
N GLY A 2 44.51 9.22 0.14
CA GLY A 2 44.96 10.38 0.92
C GLY A 2 43.95 11.52 1.10
N SER A 3 43.06 11.73 0.12
CA SER A 3 42.08 12.83 0.11
C SER A 3 40.87 12.57 1.02
N SER A 4 40.29 11.37 0.97
CA SER A 4 39.09 11.01 1.75
C SER A 4 39.32 11.09 3.26
N SER A 5 40.49 10.66 3.77
CA SER A 5 40.78 10.71 5.21
C SER A 5 40.90 12.14 5.75
N ILE A 6 41.38 13.09 4.93
CA ILE A 6 41.42 14.51 5.28
C ILE A 6 40.01 15.11 5.23
N ALA A 7 39.21 14.76 4.21
CA ALA A 7 37.81 15.18 4.13
C ALA A 7 36.98 14.69 5.33
N MET A 8 37.15 13.43 5.76
CA MET A 8 36.53 12.88 6.97
C MET A 8 36.94 13.62 8.23
N ALA A 9 38.24 13.89 8.41
CA ALA A 9 38.75 14.62 9.57
C ALA A 9 38.19 16.05 9.62
N LEU A 10 38.03 16.69 8.45
CA LEU A 10 37.42 18.01 8.33
C LEU A 10 35.90 17.97 8.62
N ARG A 11 35.15 17.00 8.06
CA ARG A 11 33.73 16.75 8.35
C ARG A 11 33.54 16.57 9.86
N ALA A 12 34.33 15.72 10.50
CA ALA A 12 34.27 15.48 11.95
C ALA A 12 34.61 16.72 12.79
N ALA A 13 35.61 17.51 12.41
CA ALA A 13 35.99 18.73 13.12
C ALA A 13 34.96 19.87 12.97
N VAL A 14 34.40 20.04 11.77
CA VAL A 14 33.35 21.03 11.48
C VAL A 14 32.07 20.70 12.23
N LEU A 15 31.63 19.43 12.20
CA LEU A 15 30.44 18.99 12.93
C LEU A 15 30.63 19.08 14.46
N ALA A 16 31.87 18.93 14.96
CA ALA A 16 32.20 19.19 16.36
C ALA A 16 32.09 20.68 16.74
N ALA A 17 32.50 21.59 15.84
CA ALA A 17 32.39 23.03 16.04
C ALA A 17 30.93 23.50 16.00
N ALA A 18 30.12 22.93 15.10
CA ALA A 18 28.69 23.21 14.94
C ALA A 18 27.86 22.99 16.22
N ALA A 19 28.16 21.93 16.96
CA ALA A 19 27.33 21.46 18.06
C ALA A 19 27.56 22.19 19.41
N GLY A 20 28.65 22.94 19.54
CA GLY A 20 29.02 23.62 20.78
C GLY A 20 29.55 22.66 21.87
N ALA A 21 30.47 23.17 22.70
CA ALA A 21 30.99 22.41 23.82
C ALA A 21 30.05 22.47 25.03
N ALA A 22 29.41 21.33 25.33
CA ALA A 22 28.69 20.95 26.56
C ALA A 22 27.16 21.19 26.64
N GLN A 23 26.47 20.13 27.11
CA GLN A 23 25.08 20.03 27.58
C GLN A 23 23.95 20.02 26.53
N GLY A 24 23.69 18.83 25.98
CA GLY A 24 22.51 18.51 25.16
C GLY A 24 22.60 19.05 23.73
N LEU A 25 22.03 18.32 22.78
CA LEU A 25 21.84 18.84 21.43
C LEU A 25 20.52 19.62 21.37
N PRO A 26 20.52 20.89 20.91
CA PRO A 26 19.32 21.72 20.97
C PRO A 26 18.21 21.21 20.04
N CYS A 27 16.95 21.39 20.45
CA CYS A 27 15.82 21.12 19.58
C CYS A 27 15.60 22.28 18.60
N ALA A 28 15.61 22.01 17.29
CA ALA A 28 15.22 23.00 16.27
C ALA A 28 13.72 22.95 15.94
N GLY A 29 12.98 21.97 16.49
CA GLY A 29 11.53 21.82 16.35
C GLY A 29 11.11 20.58 15.54
N GLN A 30 9.80 20.43 15.32
CA GLN A 30 9.24 19.31 14.55
C GLN A 30 9.18 19.66 13.06
N LEU A 31 10.01 19.01 12.26
CA LEU A 31 10.00 19.06 10.80
C LEU A 31 8.84 18.22 10.26
N PRO A 32 7.87 18.82 9.54
CA PRO A 32 6.83 18.06 8.87
C PRO A 32 7.43 17.26 7.72
N ILE A 33 7.09 15.97 7.67
CA ILE A 33 7.46 15.07 6.57
C ILE A 33 6.18 14.40 6.08
N GLY A 34 5.75 14.76 4.87
CA GLY A 34 4.52 14.21 4.27
C GLY A 34 4.58 12.69 4.19
N GLY A 35 3.44 12.03 4.41
CA GLY A 35 3.37 10.55 4.49
C GLY A 35 3.83 9.97 5.83
N THR A 36 4.24 10.78 6.80
CA THR A 36 4.64 10.34 8.15
C THR A 36 3.98 11.19 9.25
N ARG A 37 4.30 10.91 10.52
CA ARG A 37 3.91 11.78 11.66
C ARG A 37 4.85 13.00 11.84
N GLY A 38 5.77 13.24 10.90
CA GLY A 38 6.88 14.18 11.06
C GLY A 38 7.98 13.64 11.98
N ALA A 39 9.07 14.39 12.10
CA ALA A 39 10.19 14.07 12.98
C ALA A 39 10.70 15.32 13.68
N TYR A 40 11.35 15.17 14.83
CA TYR A 40 12.03 16.27 15.51
C TYR A 40 13.44 16.45 14.95
N LEU A 41 13.86 17.69 14.71
CA LEU A 41 15.25 18.01 14.42
C LEU A 41 15.99 18.31 15.71
N ILE A 42 17.03 17.51 15.96
CA ILE A 42 17.99 17.71 17.04
C ILE A 42 19.31 18.13 16.39
N GLY A 43 19.83 19.31 16.74
CA GLY A 43 21.03 19.86 16.12
C GLY A 43 21.06 21.39 16.03
N ALA A 44 22.12 21.92 15.43
CA ALA A 44 22.42 23.35 15.38
C ALA A 44 22.92 23.81 14.00
N GLY A 45 22.98 25.14 13.81
CA GLY A 45 23.39 25.81 12.57
C GLY A 45 22.24 26.24 11.66
N GLY A 46 20.99 26.33 12.14
CA GLY A 46 19.88 26.67 11.26
C GLY A 46 18.56 26.90 11.97
N ARG A 47 17.51 27.11 11.19
CA ARG A 47 16.17 27.46 11.68
C ARG A 47 15.08 26.74 10.90
N LEU A 48 14.06 26.30 11.62
CA LEU A 48 12.84 25.75 11.04
C LEU A 48 11.74 26.82 11.04
N SER A 49 11.10 27.08 9.89
CA SER A 49 10.01 28.05 9.78
C SER A 49 9.04 27.68 8.68
N GLY A 50 7.74 27.56 9.01
CA GLY A 50 6.69 27.26 8.03
C GLY A 50 6.82 25.90 7.32
N GLY A 51 7.55 24.95 7.91
CA GLY A 51 7.90 23.66 7.30
C GLY A 51 9.19 23.67 6.49
N ASN A 52 9.83 24.83 6.30
CA ASN A 52 11.10 24.98 5.61
C ASN A 52 12.25 24.97 6.61
N LEU A 53 13.25 24.12 6.37
CA LEU A 53 14.50 24.07 7.10
C LEU A 53 15.53 24.95 6.39
N THR A 54 15.88 26.08 6.98
CA THR A 54 17.06 26.87 6.56
C THR A 54 18.30 26.30 7.24
N VAL A 55 19.35 26.02 6.47
CA VAL A 55 20.60 25.38 6.92
C VAL A 55 21.77 26.33 6.64
N GLU A 56 22.45 26.79 7.68
CA GLU A 56 23.61 27.70 7.60
C GLU A 56 24.92 26.88 7.54
N HIS A 57 26.00 27.49 7.10
CA HIS A 57 27.29 26.78 7.01
C HIS A 57 27.79 26.32 8.37
N ASN A 58 28.31 25.08 8.43
CA ASN A 58 28.61 24.33 9.66
C ASN A 58 27.33 23.94 10.44
N SER A 59 26.35 23.38 9.73
CA SER A 59 25.16 22.75 10.34
C SER A 59 25.33 21.27 10.58
N ALA A 60 24.69 20.78 11.65
CA ALA A 60 24.51 19.36 11.91
C ALA A 60 23.13 19.10 12.53
N PHE A 61 22.29 18.32 11.85
CA PHE A 61 20.96 17.91 12.32
C PHE A 61 20.75 16.41 12.17
N THR A 62 20.05 15.83 13.14
CA THR A 62 19.62 14.43 13.16
C THR A 62 18.11 14.37 13.40
N LEU A 63 17.40 13.50 12.68
CA LEU A 63 15.96 13.32 12.85
C LEU A 63 15.66 12.31 13.97
N ALA A 64 14.86 12.74 14.94
CA ALA A 64 14.53 12.01 16.16
C ALA A 64 13.01 11.89 16.38
N THR A 65 12.62 10.89 17.18
CA THR A 65 11.22 10.58 17.51
C THR A 65 10.67 11.49 18.61
N THR A 66 11.54 12.10 19.40
CA THR A 66 11.22 13.09 20.45
C THR A 66 12.23 14.23 20.41
N CYS A 67 11.85 15.37 21.00
CA CYS A 67 12.76 16.44 21.41
C CYS A 67 12.59 16.66 22.91
N ALA A 68 13.71 16.69 23.63
CA ALA A 68 13.78 17.19 25.01
C ALA A 68 15.02 18.07 25.12
N ASP A 69 14.83 19.37 25.35
CA ASP A 69 15.94 20.32 25.40
C ASP A 69 16.90 19.98 26.55
N GLY A 70 18.18 19.86 26.22
CA GLY A 70 19.23 19.54 27.19
C GLY A 70 19.43 18.05 27.49
N GLU A 71 18.55 17.15 27.02
CA GLU A 71 18.76 15.70 27.19
C GLU A 71 19.75 15.12 26.17
N ALA A 72 20.46 14.06 26.58
CA ALA A 72 21.32 13.32 25.68
C ALA A 72 20.47 12.45 24.73
N MET A 73 20.80 12.46 23.44
CA MET A 73 20.11 11.63 22.43
C MET A 73 20.17 10.16 22.83
N SER A 74 19.01 9.53 23.02
CA SER A 74 18.89 8.09 23.27
C SER A 74 19.37 7.28 22.06
N PRO A 75 20.04 6.12 22.25
CA PRO A 75 20.36 5.22 21.14
C PRO A 75 19.13 4.71 20.39
N TYR A 76 17.94 4.79 20.99
CA TYR A 76 16.67 4.42 20.36
C TYR A 76 15.81 5.65 20.01
N GLY A 77 16.38 6.86 20.11
CA GLY A 77 15.69 8.13 19.83
C GLY A 77 15.58 8.49 18.35
N PHE A 78 16.34 7.84 17.46
CA PHE A 78 16.34 8.12 16.02
C PHE A 78 14.98 7.83 15.37
N THR A 79 14.55 8.71 14.45
CA THR A 79 13.45 8.38 13.53
C THR A 79 14.01 7.52 12.41
N LEU A 80 13.62 6.24 12.41
CA LEU A 80 14.01 5.28 11.38
C LEU A 80 13.01 5.33 10.21
N PHE A 81 13.53 5.51 9.00
CA PHE A 81 12.77 5.55 7.77
C PHE A 81 12.91 4.21 7.02
N HIS A 82 11.78 3.54 6.81
CA HIS A 82 11.70 2.26 6.09
C HIS A 82 11.33 2.56 4.62
N LEU A 83 12.35 2.81 3.79
CA LEU A 83 12.13 3.38 2.45
C LEU A 83 12.04 2.34 1.33
N LEU A 84 12.28 1.05 1.57
CA LEU A 84 12.06 0.03 0.53
C LEU A 84 10.60 0.04 0.07
N GLY A 85 10.39 0.05 -1.24
CA GLY A 85 9.06 0.21 -1.80
C GLY A 85 8.46 1.59 -1.51
N HIS A 86 9.28 2.64 -1.39
CA HIS A 86 8.87 4.04 -1.25
C HIS A 86 9.79 4.98 -2.07
N SER A 87 9.33 6.21 -2.28
CA SER A 87 10.14 7.35 -2.74
C SER A 87 10.21 8.42 -1.65
N LEU A 88 11.40 9.00 -1.47
CA LEU A 88 11.65 10.22 -0.68
C LEU A 88 11.78 11.40 -1.65
N SER A 89 10.99 12.45 -1.47
CA SER A 89 11.06 13.67 -2.28
C SER A 89 11.12 14.93 -1.42
N PHE A 90 11.78 15.98 -1.93
CA PHE A 90 11.90 17.29 -1.28
C PHE A 90 12.28 18.39 -2.29
N THR A 91 12.03 19.64 -1.94
CA THR A 91 12.51 20.81 -2.69
C THR A 91 13.76 21.36 -2.00
N VAL A 92 14.80 21.72 -2.77
CA VAL A 92 16.03 22.34 -2.24
C VAL A 92 16.36 23.64 -2.98
N ASP A 93 16.79 24.65 -2.24
CA ASP A 93 17.40 25.89 -2.74
C ASP A 93 18.89 25.91 -2.39
N LEU A 94 19.74 25.93 -3.42
CA LEU A 94 21.20 25.98 -3.33
C LEU A 94 21.77 27.28 -3.91
N SER A 95 20.95 28.30 -4.14
CA SER A 95 21.33 29.56 -4.82
C SER A 95 22.47 30.33 -4.14
N ARG A 96 22.80 29.99 -2.89
CA ARG A 96 23.88 30.58 -2.08
C ARG A 96 24.95 29.59 -1.63
N VAL A 97 24.82 28.31 -2.00
CA VAL A 97 25.78 27.24 -1.69
C VAL A 97 26.73 27.08 -2.87
N GLY A 98 27.93 27.62 -2.76
CA GLY A 98 28.92 27.61 -3.84
C GLY A 98 29.96 26.49 -3.74
N CYS A 99 31.02 26.63 -4.53
CA CYS A 99 32.14 25.71 -4.63
C CYS A 99 32.81 25.40 -3.28
N GLY A 100 33.34 24.18 -3.12
CA GLY A 100 34.00 23.70 -1.91
C GLY A 100 33.04 23.43 -0.74
N CYS A 101 31.76 23.74 -0.88
CA CYS A 101 30.77 23.51 0.15
C CYS A 101 29.93 22.26 -0.18
N ASN A 102 29.38 21.58 0.83
CA ASN A 102 28.56 20.38 0.69
C ASN A 102 27.37 20.46 1.65
N LEU A 103 26.18 20.65 1.10
CA LEU A 103 24.92 20.34 1.78
C LEU A 103 24.60 18.85 1.53
N ALA A 104 24.62 18.07 2.60
CA ALA A 104 24.37 16.64 2.57
C ALA A 104 23.06 16.29 3.29
N LEU A 105 22.22 15.49 2.63
CA LEU A 105 21.12 14.74 3.25
C LEU A 105 21.44 13.25 3.08
N ASN A 106 21.69 12.56 4.19
CA ASN A 106 22.08 11.16 4.19
C ASN A 106 21.22 10.33 5.15
N LEU A 107 21.11 9.05 4.84
CA LEU A 107 20.47 8.04 5.67
C LEU A 107 21.55 7.08 6.16
N VAL A 108 21.64 6.86 7.46
CA VAL A 108 22.61 5.93 8.07
C VAL A 108 21.89 4.90 8.92
N LYS A 109 22.48 3.72 9.08
CA LYS A 109 21.95 2.79 10.09
C LYS A 109 22.14 3.39 11.49
N ALA A 110 21.12 3.28 12.35
CA ALA A 110 21.23 3.74 13.74
C ALA A 110 20.50 2.79 14.71
N PRO A 111 20.92 2.74 16.00
CA PRO A 111 22.20 3.26 16.51
C PRO A 111 23.40 2.46 16.01
N ALA A 112 24.58 3.08 16.01
CA ALA A 112 25.86 2.38 15.95
C ALA A 112 25.98 1.34 17.08
N ARG A 113 26.75 0.26 16.85
CA ARG A 113 26.94 -0.82 17.84
C ARG A 113 28.41 -1.19 17.96
N ASP A 114 28.86 -1.43 19.19
CA ASP A 114 30.18 -1.99 19.46
C ASP A 114 30.24 -3.50 19.17
N PRO A 115 31.43 -4.12 19.06
CA PRO A 115 31.58 -5.54 18.76
C PRO A 115 30.83 -6.50 19.70
N ASP A 116 30.48 -6.06 20.91
CA ASP A 116 29.70 -6.83 21.87
C ASP A 116 28.18 -6.73 21.65
N GLY A 117 27.72 -5.86 20.75
CA GLY A 117 26.32 -5.63 20.38
C GLY A 117 25.65 -4.48 21.12
N THR A 118 26.31 -3.86 22.10
CA THR A 118 25.76 -2.70 22.82
C THR A 118 25.74 -1.46 21.91
N PRO A 119 24.78 -0.52 22.08
CA PRO A 119 24.79 0.73 21.32
C PRO A 119 26.05 1.55 21.64
N SER A 120 26.88 1.80 20.62
CA SER A 120 28.14 2.53 20.81
C SER A 120 27.90 4.03 20.72
N PRO A 121 28.25 4.85 21.72
CA PRO A 121 28.16 6.30 21.58
C PRO A 121 29.15 6.86 20.54
N GLY A 122 30.16 6.09 20.11
CA GLY A 122 31.23 6.57 19.23
C GLY A 122 32.16 7.58 19.92
N SER A 123 33.08 8.16 19.16
CA SER A 123 34.03 9.18 19.64
C SER A 123 33.52 10.62 19.57
N CYS A 124 32.34 10.85 18.97
CA CYS A 124 31.74 12.17 18.81
C CYS A 124 30.69 12.45 19.89
N SER A 125 31.07 13.22 20.91
CA SER A 125 30.13 13.73 21.93
C SER A 125 28.96 14.56 21.34
N TRP A 126 29.14 15.13 20.16
CA TRP A 126 28.17 15.96 19.44
C TRP A 126 27.20 15.18 18.53
N SER A 127 27.41 13.88 18.34
CA SER A 127 26.49 13.02 17.58
C SER A 127 26.61 11.59 18.08
N PRO A 128 26.18 11.33 19.33
CA PRO A 128 26.32 10.01 19.92
C PRO A 128 25.50 8.99 19.12
N TYR A 129 26.00 7.75 19.06
CA TYR A 129 25.37 6.64 18.34
C TYR A 129 25.30 6.80 16.81
N TYR A 130 25.98 7.81 16.26
CA TYR A 130 26.19 7.95 14.82
C TYR A 130 27.31 7.03 14.33
N CYS A 131 27.13 6.56 13.11
CA CYS A 131 28.08 5.86 12.27
C CYS A 131 27.80 6.25 10.83
N ASP A 132 28.77 6.01 9.95
CA ASP A 132 28.60 6.16 8.51
C ASP A 132 29.56 5.26 7.73
N ALA A 133 29.50 5.27 6.40
CA ALA A 133 30.36 4.40 5.60
C ALA A 133 31.81 4.90 5.54
N SER A 134 32.06 6.10 6.06
CA SER A 134 33.37 6.69 6.25
C SER A 134 34.01 6.34 7.61
N GLY A 135 33.25 5.73 8.54
CA GLY A 135 33.74 5.44 9.89
C GLY A 135 33.90 6.69 10.75
N VAL A 136 33.21 7.78 10.41
CA VAL A 136 33.21 9.01 11.22
C VAL A 136 32.70 8.68 12.62
N CYS A 137 33.25 9.34 13.63
CA CYS A 137 33.02 9.00 15.04
C CYS A 137 33.52 7.60 15.45
N GLY A 138 34.36 6.97 14.63
CA GLY A 138 34.97 5.66 14.90
C GLY A 138 34.02 4.48 14.73
N GLN A 139 32.86 4.68 14.10
CA GLN A 139 31.82 3.68 13.96
C GLN A 139 31.39 3.56 12.50
N TRP A 140 31.39 2.34 11.98
CA TRP A 140 31.04 2.03 10.59
C TRP A 140 29.58 1.59 10.51
N CYS A 141 28.86 1.98 9.46
CA CYS A 141 27.60 1.34 9.08
C CYS A 141 27.14 1.74 7.67
N PRO A 142 26.15 1.03 7.08
CA PRO A 142 25.64 1.37 5.75
C PRO A 142 25.09 2.79 5.72
N GLU A 143 25.43 3.51 4.66
CA GLU A 143 25.09 4.91 4.42
C GLU A 143 24.49 5.03 3.02
N MET A 144 23.47 5.88 2.89
CA MET A 144 22.84 6.23 1.63
C MET A 144 22.78 7.74 1.55
N ASP A 145 23.67 8.31 0.73
CA ASP A 145 23.67 9.73 0.42
C ASP A 145 22.59 10.02 -0.62
N VAL A 146 21.48 10.55 -0.11
CA VAL A 146 20.33 10.98 -0.92
C VAL A 146 20.72 12.20 -1.76
N MET A 147 21.50 13.08 -1.16
CA MET A 147 22.08 14.26 -1.80
C MET A 147 23.39 14.62 -1.08
N GLU A 148 24.45 14.85 -1.84
CA GLU A 148 25.59 15.68 -1.47
C GLU A 148 25.78 16.72 -2.57
N ALA A 149 25.57 18.00 -2.26
CA ALA A 149 25.43 19.01 -3.31
C ALA A 149 25.85 20.42 -2.92
N ASN A 150 26.15 21.18 -3.97
CA ASN A 150 26.21 22.65 -3.99
C ASN A 150 25.68 23.16 -5.34
N GLY A 151 25.79 24.44 -5.62
CA GLY A 151 25.30 25.05 -6.86
C GLY A 151 26.04 24.61 -8.14
N ARG A 152 27.09 23.77 -8.06
CA ARG A 152 27.91 23.31 -9.19
C ARG A 152 27.97 21.79 -9.35
N ALA A 153 27.81 21.03 -8.26
CA ALA A 153 27.77 19.58 -8.29
C ALA A 153 26.60 19.03 -7.45
N PHE A 154 26.04 17.91 -7.90
CA PHE A 154 25.11 17.09 -7.12
C PHE A 154 25.55 15.63 -7.26
N SER A 155 25.64 14.93 -6.14
CA SER A 155 25.99 13.52 -6.01
C SER A 155 24.93 12.79 -5.19
N SER A 156 24.73 11.50 -5.50
CA SER A 156 23.99 10.56 -4.65
C SER A 156 24.68 9.20 -4.70
N THR A 157 24.83 8.56 -3.54
CA THR A 157 25.75 7.43 -3.36
C THR A 157 25.20 6.39 -2.38
N PRO A 158 24.94 5.15 -2.81
CA PRO A 158 24.78 4.02 -1.90
C PRO A 158 26.15 3.50 -1.45
N HIS A 159 26.39 3.48 -0.15
CA HIS A 159 27.56 2.89 0.48
C HIS A 159 27.19 1.63 1.27
N ARG A 160 27.63 0.48 0.76
CA ARG A 160 27.50 -0.81 1.46
C ARG A 160 28.61 -1.01 2.49
N CYS A 161 28.38 -1.97 3.38
CA CYS A 161 29.40 -2.47 4.29
C CYS A 161 29.59 -3.98 4.13
N ASP A 162 30.64 -4.49 4.75
CA ASP A 162 30.75 -5.92 5.01
C ASP A 162 29.52 -6.42 5.80
N ALA A 163 29.21 -7.71 5.70
CA ALA A 163 28.14 -8.30 6.50
C ALA A 163 28.40 -8.04 8.00
N PRO A 164 27.41 -7.55 8.76
CA PRO A 164 27.61 -7.27 10.17
C PRO A 164 27.87 -8.55 10.97
N SER A 165 28.50 -8.40 12.13
CA SER A 165 28.58 -9.49 13.10
C SER A 165 27.16 -9.96 13.50
N PRO A 166 27.01 -11.17 14.07
CA PRO A 166 25.72 -11.62 14.63
C PRO A 166 25.12 -10.71 15.73
N LYS A 167 25.86 -9.69 16.15
CA LYS A 167 25.49 -8.69 17.15
C LYS A 167 25.20 -7.31 16.53
N GLY A 168 25.21 -7.19 15.20
CA GLY A 168 24.89 -5.96 14.46
C GLY A 168 26.03 -4.94 14.36
N HIS A 169 27.28 -5.34 14.62
CA HIS A 169 28.45 -4.46 14.47
C HIS A 169 29.06 -4.59 13.06
N TYR A 170 29.34 -3.46 12.41
CA TYR A 170 30.03 -3.41 11.12
C TYR A 170 31.50 -3.03 11.35
N SER A 171 32.42 -3.75 10.71
CA SER A 171 33.87 -3.54 10.86
C SER A 171 34.52 -2.71 9.76
N SER A 172 33.91 -2.64 8.58
CA SER A 172 34.40 -1.87 7.43
C SER A 172 33.27 -1.58 6.44
N CYS A 173 33.41 -0.49 5.68
CA CYS A 173 32.48 -0.11 4.63
C CYS A 173 33.19 0.39 3.36
N ASP A 174 32.46 0.35 2.25
CA ASP A 174 32.91 0.83 0.94
C ASP A 174 32.80 2.36 0.88
N GLN A 175 33.89 3.05 1.26
CA GLN A 175 33.99 4.52 1.32
C GLN A 175 33.82 5.21 -0.05
N VAL A 176 33.92 4.48 -1.16
CA VAL A 176 33.72 5.04 -2.51
C VAL A 176 32.26 4.91 -2.92
N GLY A 177 31.63 3.79 -2.57
CA GLY A 177 30.22 3.54 -2.88
C GLY A 177 29.96 3.41 -4.38
N CYS A 178 28.68 3.40 -4.77
CA CYS A 178 28.29 3.43 -6.17
C CYS A 178 27.81 4.83 -6.61
N GLN A 179 28.71 5.81 -6.52
CA GLN A 179 28.40 7.21 -6.75
C GLN A 179 27.76 7.46 -8.14
N ARG A 180 26.75 8.33 -8.18
CA ARG A 180 26.28 8.97 -9.42
C ARG A 180 26.22 10.47 -9.24
N THR A 181 26.69 11.20 -10.25
CA THR A 181 26.78 12.66 -10.21
C THR A 181 26.16 13.28 -11.45
N THR A 182 25.69 14.52 -11.34
CA THR A 182 25.16 15.28 -12.48
C THR A 182 26.23 15.54 -13.55
N GLY A 183 27.51 15.66 -13.15
CA GLY A 183 28.63 15.75 -14.08
C GLY A 183 28.75 14.53 -15.00
N GLY A 184 28.47 13.33 -14.47
CA GLY A 184 28.41 12.09 -15.26
C GLY A 184 27.26 12.03 -16.28
N VAL A 185 26.17 12.78 -16.05
CA VAL A 185 25.06 12.91 -17.02
C VAL A 185 25.39 13.92 -18.12
N GLY A 186 26.20 14.93 -17.82
CA GLY A 186 26.72 15.90 -18.79
C GLY A 186 26.85 17.31 -18.22
N ARG A 187 27.76 18.11 -18.79
CA ARG A 187 28.17 19.42 -18.25
C ARG A 187 27.02 20.42 -18.07
N ASP A 188 26.03 20.40 -18.95
CA ASP A 188 24.88 21.31 -18.91
C ASP A 188 23.68 20.72 -18.14
N ALA A 189 23.85 19.57 -17.45
CA ALA A 189 22.77 18.99 -16.65
C ALA A 189 22.41 19.86 -15.44
N TYR A 190 23.40 20.46 -14.79
CA TYR A 190 23.23 21.03 -13.46
C TYR A 190 24.25 22.16 -13.21
N GLY A 191 23.77 23.33 -12.78
CA GLY A 191 24.62 24.49 -12.50
C GLY A 191 23.83 25.80 -12.42
N PRO A 192 24.48 26.94 -12.16
CA PRO A 192 23.79 28.20 -11.90
C PRO A 192 23.50 28.96 -13.20
N GLY A 193 22.24 29.33 -13.40
CA GLY A 193 21.75 30.08 -14.55
C GLY A 193 20.96 29.22 -15.55
N SER A 194 20.17 29.88 -16.39
CA SER A 194 19.23 29.26 -17.34
C SER A 194 19.87 28.49 -18.51
N ALA A 195 21.20 28.38 -18.56
CA ALA A 195 21.91 27.53 -19.51
C ALA A 195 21.89 26.04 -19.11
N TYR A 196 21.66 25.75 -17.82
CA TYR A 196 21.62 24.39 -17.27
C TYR A 196 20.20 23.83 -17.27
N ARG A 197 20.06 22.50 -17.41
CA ARG A 197 18.75 21.82 -17.27
C ARG A 197 18.15 22.00 -15.88
N ILE A 198 18.98 21.96 -14.85
CA ILE A 198 18.64 22.34 -13.48
C ILE A 198 19.45 23.59 -13.13
N ASP A 199 18.76 24.72 -13.03
CA ASP A 199 19.33 26.03 -12.69
C ASP A 199 19.36 26.19 -11.16
N THR A 200 20.56 26.09 -10.58
CA THR A 200 20.78 26.10 -9.13
C THR A 200 20.63 27.49 -8.49
N LEU A 201 20.41 28.56 -9.27
CA LEU A 201 20.03 29.87 -8.73
C LEU A 201 18.54 29.94 -8.33
N ARG A 202 17.79 28.86 -8.53
CA ARG A 202 16.39 28.71 -8.13
C ARG A 202 16.17 27.35 -7.47
N PRO A 203 15.11 27.20 -6.64
CA PRO A 203 14.76 25.91 -6.06
C PRO A 203 14.48 24.84 -7.13
N PHE A 204 14.76 23.59 -6.80
CA PHE A 204 14.42 22.42 -7.62
C PHE A 204 13.98 21.24 -6.74
N GLU A 205 13.19 20.33 -7.31
CA GLU A 205 12.74 19.11 -6.64
C GLU A 205 13.81 18.02 -6.80
N VAL A 206 14.07 17.29 -5.72
CA VAL A 206 14.82 16.03 -5.68
C VAL A 206 13.84 14.93 -5.31
N THR A 207 13.76 13.88 -6.12
CA THR A 207 12.98 12.67 -5.82
C THR A 207 13.89 11.44 -5.95
N MET A 208 13.93 10.63 -4.90
CA MET A 208 14.72 9.40 -4.82
C MET A 208 13.81 8.20 -4.57
N THR A 209 13.88 7.21 -5.46
CA THR A 209 13.00 6.04 -5.49
C THR A 209 13.77 4.80 -5.07
N PHE A 210 13.25 4.00 -4.14
CA PHE A 210 13.92 2.81 -3.61
C PHE A 210 13.15 1.52 -3.95
N HIS A 211 13.55 0.86 -5.03
CA HIS A 211 12.87 -0.34 -5.53
C HIS A 211 13.21 -1.56 -4.67
N GLY A 212 12.19 -2.21 -4.10
CA GLY A 212 12.39 -3.35 -3.20
C GLY A 212 11.13 -3.70 -2.41
N ASN A 213 11.25 -4.70 -1.54
CA ASN A 213 10.24 -5.05 -0.54
C ASN A 213 10.87 -5.22 0.84
N SER A 214 10.16 -4.77 1.88
CA SER A 214 10.56 -4.96 3.28
C SER A 214 9.62 -5.94 3.97
N VAL A 215 10.18 -7.00 4.56
CA VAL A 215 9.45 -7.89 5.46
C VAL A 215 9.81 -7.50 6.89
N LEU A 216 9.00 -6.65 7.53
CA LEU A 216 9.29 -6.12 8.88
C LEU A 216 9.52 -7.22 9.93
N ALA A 217 8.87 -8.38 9.79
CA ALA A 217 9.06 -9.54 10.66
C ALA A 217 10.36 -10.35 10.38
N ASN A 218 11.00 -10.13 9.23
CA ASN A 218 12.26 -10.77 8.86
C ASN A 218 13.07 -9.87 7.88
N PRO A 219 13.77 -8.85 8.38
CA PRO A 219 14.55 -7.93 7.52
C PRO A 219 15.64 -8.61 6.69
N ALA A 220 16.11 -9.81 7.07
CA ALA A 220 17.07 -10.59 6.30
C ALA A 220 16.47 -11.24 5.04
N ALA A 221 15.13 -11.24 4.88
CA ALA A 221 14.43 -11.64 3.66
C ALA A 221 14.03 -10.45 2.76
N ALA A 222 14.40 -9.22 3.13
CA ALA A 222 14.09 -8.04 2.34
C ALA A 222 14.85 -8.02 1.01
N THR A 223 14.25 -7.37 0.01
CA THR A 223 14.89 -7.13 -1.28
C THR A 223 15.06 -5.64 -1.49
N PHE A 224 16.24 -5.24 -1.95
CA PHE A 224 16.51 -3.91 -2.50
C PHE A 224 17.14 -4.19 -3.86
N THR A 225 16.43 -3.81 -4.92
CA THR A 225 16.69 -4.26 -6.30
C THR A 225 17.21 -3.14 -7.19
N GLY A 226 17.01 -1.88 -6.81
CA GLY A 226 17.43 -0.72 -7.56
C GLY A 226 17.08 0.57 -6.84
N MET A 227 17.66 1.67 -7.30
CA MET A 227 17.20 3.00 -6.94
C MET A 227 17.36 3.97 -8.11
N GLU A 228 16.68 5.10 -8.03
CA GLU A 228 16.73 6.15 -9.04
C GLU A 228 16.66 7.51 -8.34
N THR A 229 17.51 8.46 -8.74
CA THR A 229 17.45 9.85 -8.25
C THR A 229 17.12 10.77 -9.41
N ARG A 230 16.03 11.53 -9.30
CA ARG A 230 15.58 12.52 -10.28
C ARG A 230 15.67 13.93 -9.70
N LEU A 231 16.21 14.85 -10.49
CA LEU A 231 16.17 16.29 -10.24
C LEU A 231 15.17 16.91 -11.23
N ARG A 232 14.24 17.73 -10.75
CA ARG A 232 13.19 18.37 -11.57
C ARG A 232 13.10 19.86 -11.33
N GLN A 233 12.98 20.61 -12.42
CA GLN A 233 12.75 22.06 -12.36
C GLN A 233 11.89 22.51 -13.56
N GLY A 234 10.63 22.84 -13.29
CA GLY A 234 9.66 23.13 -14.35
C GLY A 234 9.44 21.92 -15.26
N GLY A 235 9.68 22.08 -16.56
CA GLY A 235 9.62 20.99 -17.54
C GLY A 235 10.94 20.22 -17.75
N SER A 236 12.01 20.58 -17.03
CA SER A 236 13.33 19.97 -17.19
C SER A 236 13.59 18.89 -16.14
N GLU A 237 14.25 17.81 -16.56
CA GLU A 237 14.62 16.68 -15.70
C GLU A 237 16.08 16.23 -15.94
N VAL A 238 16.72 15.80 -14.85
CA VAL A 238 17.99 15.07 -14.84
C VAL A 238 17.79 13.81 -14.02
N VAL A 239 18.16 12.66 -14.56
CA VAL A 239 18.09 11.35 -13.89
C VAL A 239 19.50 10.82 -13.66
N LEU A 240 19.77 10.37 -12.45
CA LEU A 240 20.97 9.62 -12.09
C LEU A 240 20.63 8.12 -12.18
N ASP A 241 21.21 7.44 -13.17
CA ASP A 241 20.98 6.01 -13.39
C ASP A 241 21.93 5.16 -12.54
N PHE A 242 21.37 4.31 -11.68
CA PHE A 242 22.11 3.36 -10.85
C PHE A 242 21.98 1.90 -11.33
N SER A 243 21.58 1.66 -12.59
CA SER A 243 21.45 0.32 -13.19
C SER A 243 22.69 -0.56 -12.99
N GLU A 244 23.89 0.00 -13.12
CA GLU A 244 25.16 -0.72 -12.94
C GLU A 244 25.52 -0.99 -11.45
N CYS A 245 24.78 -0.42 -10.49
CA CYS A 245 25.05 -0.56 -9.06
C CYS A 245 24.47 -1.83 -8.42
N GLY A 246 23.88 -2.74 -9.21
CA GLY A 246 23.04 -3.87 -8.73
C GLY A 246 23.53 -4.62 -7.48
N GLY A 247 24.84 -4.89 -7.39
CA GLY A 247 25.44 -5.60 -6.25
C GLY A 247 25.57 -4.80 -4.94
N TYR A 248 25.30 -3.49 -4.93
CA TYR A 248 25.20 -2.69 -3.71
C TYR A 248 23.83 -2.85 -3.05
N PHE A 249 22.75 -2.87 -3.84
CA PHE A 249 21.39 -2.87 -3.31
C PHE A 249 21.10 -4.12 -2.47
N SER A 250 21.45 -5.30 -2.97
CA SER A 250 21.28 -6.55 -2.21
C SER A 250 22.03 -6.54 -0.87
N SER A 251 23.25 -5.98 -0.81
CA SER A 251 24.02 -5.86 0.43
C SER A 251 23.45 -4.83 1.43
N MET A 252 22.68 -3.84 0.95
CA MET A 252 22.04 -2.83 1.80
C MET A 252 20.58 -3.17 2.15
N ALA A 253 19.99 -4.21 1.55
CA ALA A 253 18.57 -4.54 1.68
C ALA A 253 18.13 -4.70 3.15
N GLN A 254 18.89 -5.42 3.97
CA GLN A 254 18.58 -5.58 5.39
C GLN A 254 18.60 -4.24 6.14
N ALA A 255 19.62 -3.40 5.93
CA ALA A 255 19.74 -2.11 6.61
C ALA A 255 18.58 -1.16 6.25
N MET A 256 18.21 -1.13 4.97
CA MET A 256 17.06 -0.36 4.46
C MET A 256 15.72 -0.89 5.01
N ALA A 257 15.58 -2.22 5.19
CA ALA A 257 14.37 -2.85 5.72
C ALA A 257 14.19 -2.65 7.22
N GLU A 258 15.27 -2.75 7.99
CA GLU A 258 15.29 -2.41 9.42
C GLU A 258 15.11 -0.91 9.70
N GLY A 259 15.17 -0.07 8.66
CA GLY A 259 15.04 1.37 8.74
C GLY A 259 16.37 2.09 9.03
N MET A 260 16.52 3.26 8.43
CA MET A 260 17.72 4.11 8.52
C MET A 260 17.36 5.50 9.04
N ALA A 261 18.24 6.09 9.85
CA ALA A 261 18.07 7.42 10.41
C ALA A 261 18.54 8.49 9.43
N MET A 262 17.73 9.53 9.23
CA MET A 262 18.09 10.67 8.38
C MET A 262 18.90 11.71 9.15
N ARG A 263 19.91 12.29 8.48
CA ARG A 263 20.61 13.49 8.92
C ARG A 263 20.66 14.52 7.81
N VAL A 264 20.84 15.78 8.22
CA VAL A 264 21.13 16.91 7.34
C VAL A 264 22.39 17.58 7.88
N THR A 265 23.43 17.72 7.06
CA THR A 265 24.67 18.38 7.45
C THR A 265 25.09 19.38 6.38
N TYR A 266 25.71 20.48 6.78
CA TYR A 266 26.23 21.48 5.84
C TYR A 266 27.63 21.87 6.28
N TRP A 267 28.63 21.54 5.48
CA TRP A 267 30.04 21.76 5.77
C TRP A 267 30.78 22.16 4.50
N GLY A 268 32.08 22.40 4.60
CA GLY A 268 32.93 22.64 3.45
C GLY A 268 34.39 22.72 3.84
N GLY A 269 35.27 22.84 2.85
CA GLY A 269 36.71 22.85 3.07
C GLY A 269 37.47 23.54 1.95
N SER A 270 38.75 23.23 1.83
CA SER A 270 39.53 23.66 0.67
C SER A 270 39.17 22.85 -0.58
N ALA A 271 39.40 23.42 -1.76
CA ALA A 271 39.16 22.76 -3.04
C ALA A 271 39.87 21.39 -3.14
N THR A 272 41.04 21.24 -2.51
CA THR A 272 41.75 19.97 -2.41
C THR A 272 40.97 18.93 -1.61
N THR A 273 40.39 19.32 -0.46
CA THR A 273 39.58 18.41 0.39
C THR A 273 38.21 18.08 -0.21
N MET A 274 37.70 18.94 -1.08
CA MET A 274 36.39 18.82 -1.74
C MET A 274 36.48 18.30 -3.17
N SER A 275 37.69 17.90 -3.58
CA SER A 275 38.00 17.49 -4.96
C SER A 275 37.14 16.32 -5.46
N TRP A 276 36.65 15.48 -4.55
CA TRP A 276 35.77 14.35 -4.83
C TRP A 276 34.33 14.76 -5.23
N LEU A 277 33.91 15.99 -4.91
CA LEU A 277 32.56 16.49 -5.18
C LEU A 277 32.52 17.40 -6.43
N ASP A 278 33.36 18.44 -6.48
CA ASP A 278 33.15 19.55 -7.42
C ASP A 278 34.39 20.08 -8.17
N GLN A 279 35.58 19.45 -8.04
CA GLN A 279 36.83 20.02 -8.55
C GLN A 279 36.80 20.41 -10.04
N GLU A 280 36.17 19.59 -10.88
CA GLU A 280 36.09 19.83 -12.33
C GLU A 280 35.34 21.13 -12.66
N MET A 281 34.32 21.48 -11.86
CA MET A 281 33.50 22.68 -12.03
C MET A 281 34.05 23.89 -11.24
N CYS A 282 34.79 23.65 -10.16
CA CYS A 282 35.12 24.65 -9.13
C CYS A 282 36.61 25.00 -9.02
N GLY A 283 37.51 24.24 -9.64
CA GLY A 283 38.93 24.56 -9.71
C GLY A 283 39.61 24.61 -8.34
N THR A 284 39.99 25.81 -7.89
CA THR A 284 40.71 26.07 -6.64
C THR A 284 39.91 26.92 -5.65
N THR A 285 38.57 26.92 -5.75
CA THR A 285 37.71 27.70 -4.84
C THR A 285 37.42 26.94 -3.56
N ASP A 286 37.91 27.47 -2.44
CA ASP A 286 37.60 26.98 -1.08
C ASP A 286 36.22 27.46 -0.60
N CYS A 287 35.61 26.74 0.33
CA CYS A 287 34.37 27.17 1.00
C CYS A 287 34.66 28.21 2.10
N GLY A 288 33.96 29.34 2.05
CA GLY A 288 34.02 30.37 3.09
C GLY A 288 32.91 31.41 2.94
N GLY A 289 32.95 32.50 3.71
CA GLY A 289 31.84 33.46 3.79
C GLY A 289 31.42 34.16 2.47
N ALA A 290 32.18 34.02 1.38
CA ALA A 290 31.80 34.52 0.06
C ALA A 290 30.89 33.56 -0.74
N ASN A 291 30.85 32.28 -0.37
CA ASN A 291 30.21 31.19 -1.11
C ASN A 291 29.55 30.13 -0.22
N ALA A 292 29.59 30.28 1.11
CA ALA A 292 28.99 29.39 2.10
C ALA A 292 27.71 30.00 2.69
N GLY A 293 26.80 30.49 1.84
CA GLY A 293 25.52 31.04 2.29
C GLY A 293 24.47 29.96 2.55
N ASP A 294 23.38 30.37 3.18
CA ASP A 294 22.32 29.45 3.63
C ASP A 294 21.67 28.66 2.49
N ALA A 295 21.34 27.41 2.77
CA ALA A 295 20.47 26.57 1.95
C ALA A 295 19.05 26.50 2.54
N VAL A 296 18.07 26.09 1.73
CA VAL A 296 16.72 25.76 2.22
C VAL A 296 16.31 24.38 1.72
N ILE A 297 15.83 23.53 2.63
CA ILE A 297 15.15 22.27 2.31
C ILE A 297 13.67 22.40 2.73
N SER A 298 12.75 22.04 1.85
CA SER A 298 11.31 22.13 2.08
C SER A 298 10.56 20.96 1.43
N ASP A 299 9.24 20.89 1.63
CA ASP A 299 8.36 19.93 0.93
C ASP A 299 8.71 18.44 1.09
N ILE A 300 9.43 18.07 2.15
CA ILE A 300 9.90 16.70 2.37
C ILE A 300 8.71 15.75 2.51
N LYS A 301 8.65 14.72 1.67
CA LYS A 301 7.56 13.74 1.56
C LYS A 301 8.11 12.33 1.37
N ILE A 302 7.47 11.35 1.99
CA ILE A 302 7.67 9.93 1.70
C ILE A 302 6.37 9.40 1.09
N THR A 303 6.48 8.78 -0.08
CA THR A 303 5.35 8.27 -0.88
C THR A 303 5.58 6.78 -1.15
N SER A 304 4.54 5.95 -1.06
CA SER A 304 4.68 4.51 -1.31
C SER A 304 4.89 4.19 -2.81
N LEU A 305 5.60 3.08 -3.07
CA LEU A 305 5.71 2.39 -4.36
C LEU A 305 4.93 1.05 -4.36
N CYS A 306 4.08 0.80 -3.36
CA CYS A 306 3.34 -0.44 -3.16
C CYS A 306 2.88 -1.05 -4.50
N PRO A 307 3.40 -2.23 -4.91
CA PRO A 307 2.82 -2.92 -6.04
C PRO A 307 1.37 -3.21 -5.67
N ARG A 308 0.43 -2.68 -6.46
CA ARG A 308 -1.01 -2.81 -6.24
C ARG A 308 -1.62 -1.97 -5.12
N GLU A 309 -1.09 -0.78 -4.83
CA GLU A 309 -1.96 0.28 -4.29
C GLU A 309 -3.06 0.62 -5.30
N LEU A 310 -4.30 0.75 -4.81
CA LEU A 310 -5.49 1.06 -5.61
C LEU A 310 -6.23 2.26 -4.98
N SER A 311 -6.09 3.42 -5.60
CA SER A 311 -6.74 4.66 -5.19
C SER A 311 -8.25 4.59 -5.45
N ILE A 312 -9.02 4.36 -4.39
CA ILE A 312 -10.48 4.40 -4.42
C ILE A 312 -10.94 5.72 -3.80
N ARG A 313 -11.44 6.63 -4.64
CA ARG A 313 -11.85 7.97 -4.20
C ARG A 313 -13.14 7.91 -3.38
N GLY A 314 -13.23 8.72 -2.33
CA GLY A 314 -14.43 8.80 -1.47
C GLY A 314 -14.58 7.68 -0.43
N LEU A 315 -13.51 6.92 -0.19
CA LEU A 315 -13.30 6.10 1.01
C LEU A 315 -12.19 6.71 1.87
N GLU A 316 -12.21 6.41 3.16
CA GLU A 316 -11.17 6.81 4.11
C GLU A 316 -10.06 5.76 4.19
N GLY A 317 -8.81 6.22 4.37
CA GLY A 317 -7.62 5.38 4.47
C GLY A 317 -7.22 4.70 3.16
N ASN A 318 -5.97 4.25 3.09
CA ASN A 318 -5.41 3.60 1.90
C ASN A 318 -6.16 2.32 1.53
N SER A 319 -6.01 1.88 0.29
CA SER A 319 -6.56 0.63 -0.23
C SER A 319 -5.54 -0.04 -1.15
N TYR A 320 -5.38 -1.34 -1.01
CA TYR A 320 -4.45 -2.17 -1.77
C TYR A 320 -5.22 -3.34 -2.41
N VAL A 321 -4.71 -3.96 -3.47
CA VAL A 321 -5.29 -5.21 -3.99
C VAL A 321 -4.35 -6.41 -3.86
N LYS A 322 -4.82 -7.40 -3.11
CA LYS A 322 -4.15 -8.68 -2.92
C LYS A 322 -4.77 -9.74 -3.82
N GLY A 323 -3.94 -10.46 -4.57
CA GLY A 323 -4.41 -11.39 -5.58
C GLY A 323 -3.31 -11.91 -6.50
N PHE A 324 -3.70 -12.48 -7.63
CA PHE A 324 -2.78 -13.10 -8.59
C PHE A 324 -3.11 -12.71 -10.04
N ASN A 325 -2.11 -12.86 -10.92
CA ASN A 325 -2.22 -12.75 -12.38
C ASN A 325 -2.80 -11.41 -12.91
N GLY A 326 -2.24 -10.29 -12.44
CA GLY A 326 -2.58 -8.93 -12.87
C GLY A 326 -1.73 -7.91 -12.14
N ASN A 327 -1.99 -6.63 -12.34
CA ASN A 327 -1.32 -5.54 -11.62
C ASN A 327 -2.28 -4.38 -11.35
N ALA A 328 -1.98 -3.58 -10.33
CA ALA A 328 -2.69 -2.33 -10.06
C ALA A 328 -1.68 -1.23 -9.71
N SER A 329 -2.02 0.01 -10.06
CA SER A 329 -1.22 1.19 -9.77
C SER A 329 -2.09 2.43 -9.86
N GLY A 330 -1.97 3.33 -8.89
CA GLY A 330 -2.80 4.53 -8.84
C GLY A 330 -4.29 4.17 -8.82
N GLY A 331 -5.08 4.72 -9.74
CA GLY A 331 -6.52 4.45 -9.84
C GLY A 331 -6.91 3.29 -10.75
N GLU A 332 -5.97 2.47 -11.22
CA GLU A 332 -6.18 1.44 -12.26
C GLU A 332 -5.75 0.04 -11.81
N ILE A 333 -6.47 -0.98 -12.29
CA ILE A 333 -6.13 -2.40 -12.22
C ILE A 333 -6.23 -3.05 -13.60
N VAL A 334 -5.17 -3.72 -14.02
CA VAL A 334 -5.07 -4.55 -15.23
C VAL A 334 -5.16 -6.02 -14.83
N LEU A 335 -6.14 -6.72 -15.39
CA LEU A 335 -6.42 -8.12 -15.10
C LEU A 335 -6.12 -9.00 -16.31
N LYS A 336 -5.40 -10.09 -16.10
CA LYS A 336 -5.25 -11.15 -17.10
C LYS A 336 -6.32 -12.21 -16.91
N HIS A 337 -6.60 -12.99 -17.96
CA HIS A 337 -7.45 -14.16 -17.84
C HIS A 337 -6.90 -15.14 -16.79
N ASN A 338 -7.78 -15.73 -15.99
CA ASN A 338 -7.48 -16.49 -14.77
C ASN A 338 -6.76 -15.66 -13.71
N SER A 339 -7.41 -14.59 -13.24
CA SER A 339 -6.95 -13.71 -12.15
C SER A 339 -8.01 -13.48 -11.08
N GLY A 340 -7.58 -13.04 -9.90
CA GLY A 340 -8.49 -12.79 -8.78
C GLY A 340 -7.86 -11.94 -7.68
N PHE A 341 -8.62 -10.96 -7.19
CA PHE A 341 -8.19 -9.90 -6.28
C PHE A 341 -9.22 -9.58 -5.19
N SER A 342 -8.74 -9.26 -3.99
CA SER A 342 -9.49 -8.60 -2.91
C SER A 342 -8.93 -7.20 -2.68
N VAL A 343 -9.77 -6.24 -2.30
CA VAL A 343 -9.31 -4.96 -1.73
C VAL A 343 -9.02 -5.12 -0.23
N THR A 344 -7.85 -4.68 0.22
CA THR A 344 -7.37 -4.74 1.61
C THR A 344 -6.94 -3.36 2.13
N GLU A 345 -6.91 -3.22 3.46
CA GLU A 345 -6.44 -2.00 4.16
C GLU A 345 -4.92 -2.01 4.39
N THR A 346 -4.31 -3.19 4.34
CA THR A 346 -2.86 -3.41 4.45
C THR A 346 -2.31 -4.01 3.16
N CYS A 347 -1.04 -3.74 2.87
CA CYS A 347 -0.26 -4.36 1.79
C CYS A 347 0.57 -5.56 2.26
N ASN A 348 0.31 -6.08 3.47
CA ASN A 348 1.01 -7.22 4.05
C ASN A 348 0.91 -8.45 3.12
N ASP A 349 1.92 -9.32 3.06
CA ASP A 349 1.87 -10.53 2.23
C ASP A 349 0.87 -11.57 2.79
N ALA A 350 0.84 -11.77 4.11
CA ALA A 350 -0.05 -12.73 4.77
C ALA A 350 -1.53 -12.32 4.67
N TRP A 351 -2.43 -13.28 4.43
CA TRP A 351 -3.87 -13.02 4.45
C TRP A 351 -4.34 -12.77 5.89
N GLU A 352 -4.87 -11.57 6.15
CA GLU A 352 -5.36 -11.14 7.46
C GLU A 352 -6.87 -10.89 7.37
N PRO A 353 -7.71 -11.66 8.09
CA PRO A 353 -9.16 -11.57 7.92
C PRO A 353 -9.73 -10.22 8.36
N ASN A 354 -9.08 -9.54 9.30
CA ASN A 354 -9.55 -8.25 9.83
C ASN A 354 -9.10 -7.04 8.99
N HIS A 355 -8.35 -7.23 7.89
CA HIS A 355 -7.82 -6.15 7.05
C HIS A 355 -8.33 -6.19 5.60
N PHE A 356 -9.48 -6.83 5.36
CA PHE A 356 -10.26 -6.62 4.14
C PHE A 356 -10.88 -5.22 4.16
N LYS A 357 -10.84 -4.49 3.04
CA LYS A 357 -11.46 -3.17 2.94
C LYS A 357 -12.97 -3.33 2.92
N ILE A 358 -13.67 -2.75 3.90
CA ILE A 358 -15.12 -2.87 4.05
C ILE A 358 -15.83 -1.67 3.42
N PHE A 359 -16.76 -1.94 2.51
CA PHE A 359 -17.53 -0.96 1.75
C PHE A 359 -18.95 -0.84 2.33
N HIS A 360 -19.26 0.30 2.96
CA HIS A 360 -20.60 0.63 3.43
C HIS A 360 -21.34 1.47 2.38
N LEU A 361 -22.07 0.81 1.47
CA LEU A 361 -22.57 1.45 0.25
C LEU A 361 -24.05 1.88 0.28
N LEU A 362 -24.84 1.50 1.29
CA LEU A 362 -26.25 1.92 1.38
C LEU A 362 -26.38 3.46 1.38
N GLY A 363 -27.15 3.99 0.42
CA GLY A 363 -27.30 5.43 0.20
C GLY A 363 -26.20 6.07 -0.63
N LYS A 364 -25.21 5.30 -1.09
CA LYS A 364 -24.07 5.73 -1.92
C LYS A 364 -24.14 5.16 -3.34
N THR A 365 -23.22 5.61 -4.18
CA THR A 365 -22.97 5.12 -5.53
C THR A 365 -21.52 4.66 -5.64
N LEU A 366 -21.27 3.43 -6.08
CA LEU A 366 -19.97 3.00 -6.57
C LEU A 366 -19.93 3.25 -8.08
N SER A 367 -18.85 3.83 -8.59
CA SER A 367 -18.61 3.95 -10.03
C SER A 367 -17.18 3.66 -10.39
N PHE A 368 -16.96 3.15 -11.59
CA PHE A 368 -15.66 2.83 -12.17
C PHE A 368 -15.75 2.88 -13.70
N THR A 369 -14.62 3.02 -14.38
CA THR A 369 -14.50 2.82 -15.83
C THR A 369 -13.98 1.41 -16.08
N VAL A 370 -14.47 0.75 -17.13
CA VAL A 370 -14.00 -0.58 -17.54
C VAL A 370 -13.72 -0.61 -19.05
N ASP A 371 -12.63 -1.28 -19.43
CA ASP A 371 -12.31 -1.69 -20.80
C ASP A 371 -12.44 -3.21 -20.92
N LEU A 372 -13.44 -3.64 -21.69
CA LEU A 372 -13.72 -5.04 -22.01
C LEU A 372 -13.32 -5.40 -23.45
N SER A 373 -12.67 -4.50 -24.20
CA SER A 373 -12.43 -4.66 -25.65
C SER A 373 -11.71 -5.95 -26.05
N ARG A 374 -10.99 -6.59 -25.12
CA ARG A 374 -10.27 -7.87 -25.29
C ARG A 374 -10.78 -9.02 -24.40
N VAL A 375 -11.93 -8.82 -23.73
CA VAL A 375 -12.62 -9.85 -22.95
C VAL A 375 -13.75 -10.40 -23.82
N GLY A 376 -13.43 -11.44 -24.58
CA GLY A 376 -14.32 -12.04 -25.59
C GLY A 376 -15.32 -13.05 -25.02
N CYS A 377 -15.85 -13.88 -25.92
CA CYS A 377 -16.79 -14.93 -25.57
C CYS A 377 -16.21 -16.02 -24.66
N ALA A 378 -17.09 -16.67 -23.90
CA ALA A 378 -16.82 -17.61 -22.82
C ALA A 378 -15.94 -17.08 -21.67
N CYS A 379 -15.70 -15.77 -21.62
CA CYS A 379 -15.03 -15.09 -20.53
C CYS A 379 -16.01 -14.41 -19.58
N ASN A 380 -15.62 -14.28 -18.31
CA ASN A 380 -16.30 -13.45 -17.31
C ASN A 380 -15.26 -12.62 -16.55
N LEU A 381 -15.29 -11.29 -16.74
CA LEU A 381 -14.72 -10.32 -15.81
C LEU A 381 -15.81 -9.91 -14.82
N ALA A 382 -15.62 -10.28 -13.55
CA ALA A 382 -16.53 -9.96 -12.47
C ALA A 382 -15.95 -8.92 -11.52
N LEU A 383 -16.78 -7.95 -11.11
CA LEU A 383 -16.54 -7.03 -10.00
C LEU A 383 -17.77 -7.07 -9.09
N TYR A 384 -17.55 -7.44 -7.83
CA TYR A 384 -18.62 -7.86 -6.94
C TYR A 384 -18.27 -7.64 -5.47
N LEU A 385 -19.30 -7.60 -4.63
CA LEU A 385 -19.19 -7.45 -3.18
C LEU A 385 -19.53 -8.77 -2.52
N ILE A 386 -18.74 -9.20 -1.55
CA ILE A 386 -19.03 -10.36 -0.71
C ILE A 386 -19.08 -9.95 0.77
N ARG A 387 -19.89 -10.62 1.59
CA ARG A 387 -19.86 -10.43 3.05
C ARG A 387 -18.69 -11.20 3.66
N GLY A 388 -17.49 -10.89 3.19
CA GLY A 388 -16.21 -11.45 3.62
C GLY A 388 -15.48 -10.57 4.68
N PRO A 389 -14.65 -11.17 5.55
CA PRO A 389 -14.38 -12.60 5.65
C PRO A 389 -15.61 -13.36 6.21
N PRO A 390 -15.85 -14.61 5.77
CA PRO A 390 -16.91 -15.44 6.32
C PRO A 390 -16.64 -15.79 7.79
N ARG A 391 -17.66 -16.24 8.49
CA ARG A 391 -17.55 -16.78 9.86
C ARG A 391 -17.74 -18.29 9.86
N ASP A 392 -17.00 -19.00 10.69
CA ASP A 392 -17.27 -20.40 11.01
C ASP A 392 -18.40 -20.54 12.04
N TRP A 393 -18.81 -21.78 12.35
CA TRP A 393 -19.86 -22.05 13.35
C TRP A 393 -19.55 -21.49 14.75
N SER A 394 -18.28 -21.29 15.09
CA SER A 394 -17.81 -20.72 16.36
C SER A 394 -17.71 -19.19 16.34
N GLY A 395 -17.90 -18.54 15.19
CA GLY A 395 -17.77 -17.09 15.00
C GLY A 395 -16.34 -16.62 14.70
N ASN A 396 -15.39 -17.53 14.48
CA ASN A 396 -14.04 -17.19 14.03
C ASN A 396 -14.04 -16.94 12.50
N PRO A 397 -13.01 -16.28 11.93
CA PRO A 397 -12.87 -16.17 10.48
C PRO A 397 -12.81 -17.55 9.81
N GLY A 398 -13.78 -17.83 8.94
CA GLY A 398 -13.89 -19.09 8.21
C GLY A 398 -12.82 -19.20 7.13
N VAL A 399 -12.08 -20.31 7.12
CA VAL A 399 -11.06 -20.61 6.11
C VAL A 399 -11.62 -21.57 5.07
N GLY A 400 -11.49 -21.21 3.80
CA GLY A 400 -11.86 -22.03 2.64
C GLY A 400 -10.70 -22.83 2.05
N SER A 401 -10.97 -23.60 1.00
CA SER A 401 -9.98 -24.45 0.31
C SER A 401 -9.08 -23.71 -0.69
N CYS A 402 -9.41 -22.47 -1.05
CA CYS A 402 -8.64 -21.69 -2.03
C CYS A 402 -7.41 -21.04 -1.40
N ARG A 403 -6.23 -21.62 -1.64
CA ARG A 403 -4.95 -21.19 -1.07
C ARG A 403 -4.61 -19.73 -1.33
N GLU A 404 -4.86 -19.27 -2.56
CA GLU A 404 -4.59 -17.87 -2.97
C GLU A 404 -5.63 -16.87 -2.43
N SER A 405 -6.70 -17.32 -1.77
CA SER A 405 -7.74 -16.45 -1.22
C SER A 405 -8.49 -17.16 -0.07
N PRO A 406 -7.82 -17.46 1.06
CA PRO A 406 -8.31 -18.40 2.08
C PRO A 406 -9.55 -17.91 2.84
N TYR A 407 -9.83 -16.61 2.86
CA TYR A 407 -11.03 -16.02 3.48
C TYR A 407 -12.11 -15.64 2.45
N TYR A 408 -12.09 -16.28 1.28
CA TYR A 408 -13.11 -16.10 0.27
C TYR A 408 -14.39 -16.87 0.61
N CYS A 409 -15.53 -16.28 0.25
CA CYS A 409 -16.87 -16.84 0.30
C CYS A 409 -17.69 -16.19 -0.80
N ASP A 410 -18.75 -16.85 -1.23
CA ASP A 410 -19.74 -16.30 -2.17
C ASP A 410 -21.10 -17.00 -1.99
N ALA A 411 -22.09 -16.60 -2.79
CA ALA A 411 -23.41 -17.22 -2.80
C ALA A 411 -23.47 -18.51 -3.64
N ASN A 412 -22.33 -19.01 -4.14
CA ASN A 412 -22.20 -20.31 -4.81
C ASN A 412 -21.50 -21.37 -3.94
N ARG A 413 -20.88 -20.96 -2.84
CA ARG A 413 -20.01 -21.74 -1.93
C ARG A 413 -18.69 -22.15 -2.56
N VAL A 414 -18.16 -21.37 -3.51
CA VAL A 414 -16.81 -21.62 -4.04
C VAL A 414 -15.81 -21.46 -2.89
N CYS A 415 -14.75 -22.27 -2.90
CA CYS A 415 -13.81 -22.42 -1.77
C CYS A 415 -14.44 -22.97 -0.46
N GLY A 416 -15.74 -23.31 -0.42
CA GLY A 416 -16.37 -24.03 0.69
C GLY A 416 -17.06 -23.18 1.76
N GLN A 417 -17.03 -21.85 1.64
CA GLN A 417 -17.67 -20.90 2.57
C GLN A 417 -18.81 -20.15 1.88
N TRP A 418 -19.94 -19.96 2.58
CA TRP A 418 -21.07 -19.17 2.10
C TRP A 418 -21.01 -17.74 2.64
N CYS A 419 -21.42 -16.76 1.84
CA CYS A 419 -21.82 -15.45 2.35
C CYS A 419 -22.69 -14.70 1.33
N PRO A 420 -23.48 -13.69 1.77
CA PRO A 420 -24.18 -12.78 0.88
C PRO A 420 -23.27 -12.12 -0.14
N GLU A 421 -23.81 -11.89 -1.34
CA GLU A 421 -23.06 -11.43 -2.50
C GLU A 421 -23.89 -10.44 -3.32
N VAL A 422 -23.22 -9.45 -3.92
CA VAL A 422 -23.83 -8.50 -4.86
C VAL A 422 -22.88 -8.29 -6.03
N ASP A 423 -23.22 -8.91 -7.15
CA ASP A 423 -22.51 -8.78 -8.40
C ASP A 423 -22.89 -7.46 -9.07
N ILE A 424 -21.91 -6.56 -9.13
CA ILE A 424 -22.05 -5.23 -9.73
C ILE A 424 -21.85 -5.34 -11.24
N MET A 425 -20.94 -6.23 -11.64
CA MET A 425 -20.62 -6.60 -13.01
C MET A 425 -20.26 -8.08 -13.05
N GLU A 426 -20.90 -8.84 -13.93
CA GLU A 426 -20.40 -10.08 -14.52
C GLU A 426 -20.48 -9.86 -16.03
N ALA A 427 -19.34 -9.76 -16.72
CA ALA A 427 -19.36 -9.26 -18.09
C ALA A 427 -18.23 -9.77 -18.99
N ASN A 428 -18.52 -9.74 -20.28
CA ASN A 428 -17.56 -9.71 -21.37
C ASN A 428 -18.00 -8.66 -22.41
N ASN A 429 -17.33 -8.57 -23.55
CA ASN A 429 -17.66 -7.60 -24.58
C ASN A 429 -18.99 -7.86 -25.30
N HIS A 430 -19.66 -9.00 -25.08
CA HIS A 430 -20.96 -9.34 -25.67
C HIS A 430 -22.13 -9.26 -24.68
N VAL A 431 -21.92 -9.54 -23.39
CA VAL A 431 -22.97 -9.48 -22.36
C VAL A 431 -22.48 -8.77 -21.10
N TYR A 432 -23.36 -7.99 -20.47
CA TYR A 432 -23.20 -7.46 -19.12
C TYR A 432 -24.37 -7.94 -18.25
N GLN A 433 -24.06 -8.37 -17.03
CA GLN A 433 -25.01 -8.77 -16.02
C GLN A 433 -24.69 -8.12 -14.66
N ALA A 434 -25.73 -7.88 -13.85
CA ALA A 434 -25.63 -7.50 -12.44
C ALA A 434 -26.64 -8.33 -11.65
N THR A 435 -26.21 -8.88 -10.50
CA THR A 435 -26.98 -9.89 -9.76
C THR A 435 -26.78 -9.77 -8.25
N PRO A 436 -27.79 -9.33 -7.47
CA PRO A 436 -27.78 -9.50 -6.02
C PRO A 436 -28.13 -10.95 -5.64
N HIS A 437 -27.37 -11.54 -4.73
CA HIS A 437 -27.54 -12.90 -4.21
C HIS A 437 -27.70 -12.91 -2.69
N ARG A 438 -28.91 -13.25 -2.22
CA ARG A 438 -29.20 -13.34 -0.78
C ARG A 438 -28.78 -14.69 -0.19
N CYS A 439 -28.64 -14.71 1.12
CA CYS A 439 -28.54 -15.94 1.90
C CYS A 439 -29.70 -16.06 2.88
N ASP A 440 -29.87 -17.26 3.44
CA ASP A 440 -30.70 -17.45 4.62
C ASP A 440 -30.08 -16.68 5.81
N ASP A 441 -30.90 -16.36 6.83
CA ASP A 441 -30.43 -15.64 8.02
C ASP A 441 -29.21 -16.35 8.65
N PRO A 442 -28.15 -15.61 9.03
CA PRO A 442 -26.97 -16.20 9.63
C PRO A 442 -27.26 -16.75 11.03
N SER A 443 -26.43 -17.69 11.48
CA SER A 443 -26.41 -18.11 12.89
C SER A 443 -26.14 -16.93 13.84
N ASN A 444 -26.38 -17.14 15.14
CA ASN A 444 -25.97 -16.20 16.20
C ASN A 444 -24.44 -15.91 16.23
N THR A 445 -23.63 -16.71 15.52
CA THR A 445 -22.17 -16.52 15.35
C THR A 445 -21.80 -15.84 14.02
N GLY A 446 -22.78 -15.47 13.20
CA GLY A 446 -22.59 -14.83 11.89
C GLY A 446 -22.30 -15.80 10.74
N HIS A 447 -22.49 -17.12 10.94
CA HIS A 447 -22.24 -18.14 9.92
C HIS A 447 -23.46 -18.28 8.99
N TYR A 448 -23.23 -18.18 7.68
CA TYR A 448 -24.24 -18.46 6.65
C TYR A 448 -24.15 -19.94 6.23
N SER A 449 -25.29 -20.61 6.20
CA SER A 449 -25.38 -22.07 5.94
C SER A 449 -25.83 -22.43 4.53
N ASN A 450 -26.50 -21.51 3.82
CA ASN A 450 -27.03 -21.66 2.47
C ASN A 450 -27.32 -20.30 1.83
N CYS A 451 -27.19 -20.21 0.50
CA CYS A 451 -27.47 -19.00 -0.28
C CYS A 451 -28.22 -19.30 -1.58
N ASP A 452 -28.92 -18.29 -2.11
CA ASP A 452 -29.62 -18.38 -3.38
C ASP A 452 -28.66 -18.13 -4.55
N ARG A 453 -28.17 -19.23 -5.13
CA ARG A 453 -27.31 -19.26 -6.32
C ARG A 453 -27.92 -18.63 -7.57
N LYS A 454 -29.24 -18.42 -7.64
CA LYS A 454 -29.87 -17.84 -8.85
C LYS A 454 -29.81 -16.32 -8.85
N GLY A 455 -29.93 -15.69 -7.68
CA GLY A 455 -29.95 -14.24 -7.56
C GLY A 455 -31.20 -13.58 -8.15
N CYS A 456 -31.25 -12.25 -8.09
CA CYS A 456 -32.28 -11.44 -8.75
C CYS A 456 -31.69 -10.65 -9.94
N MET A 457 -31.25 -11.38 -10.97
CA MET A 457 -30.49 -10.91 -12.13
C MET A 457 -31.15 -9.78 -12.94
N GLN A 458 -30.32 -8.85 -13.43
CA GLN A 458 -30.55 -8.04 -14.63
C GLN A 458 -29.42 -8.31 -15.65
N SER A 459 -29.76 -8.54 -16.92
CA SER A 459 -28.78 -8.87 -17.97
C SER A 459 -29.14 -8.21 -19.30
N THR A 460 -28.13 -7.76 -20.05
CA THR A 460 -28.31 -7.13 -21.37
C THR A 460 -28.87 -8.08 -22.42
N GLN A 461 -28.74 -9.41 -22.25
CA GLN A 461 -29.39 -10.40 -23.12
C GLN A 461 -30.94 -10.31 -23.10
N LEU A 462 -31.51 -9.87 -21.97
CA LEU A 462 -32.95 -9.79 -21.76
C LEU A 462 -33.55 -8.46 -22.28
N MET A 463 -32.71 -7.58 -22.81
CA MET A 463 -33.10 -6.25 -23.30
C MET A 463 -33.30 -6.26 -24.81
N ALA A 464 -34.27 -5.48 -25.29
CA ALA A 464 -34.57 -5.38 -26.70
C ALA A 464 -33.64 -4.41 -27.44
N GLY A 465 -33.17 -4.81 -28.63
CA GLY A 465 -32.34 -3.98 -29.52
C GLY A 465 -30.84 -4.05 -29.21
N SER A 466 -30.06 -3.28 -29.97
CA SER A 466 -28.60 -3.23 -29.83
C SER A 466 -28.19 -2.36 -28.63
N VAL A 467 -28.37 -2.86 -27.41
CA VAL A 467 -28.04 -2.09 -26.19
C VAL A 467 -26.57 -2.18 -25.77
N TYR A 468 -25.93 -3.33 -26.00
CA TYR A 468 -24.58 -3.63 -25.51
C TYR A 468 -23.92 -4.65 -26.43
N GLY A 469 -22.67 -4.42 -26.82
CA GLY A 469 -21.89 -5.34 -27.67
C GLY A 469 -20.76 -4.64 -28.44
N PRO A 470 -19.97 -5.39 -29.23
CA PRO A 470 -18.86 -4.81 -29.98
C PRO A 470 -19.37 -4.19 -31.29
N GLY A 471 -19.35 -2.85 -31.39
CA GLY A 471 -19.76 -2.13 -32.58
C GLY A 471 -20.50 -0.82 -32.29
N GLU A 472 -20.42 0.13 -33.21
CA GLU A 472 -21.04 1.47 -33.06
C GLU A 472 -22.57 1.41 -33.01
N GLN A 473 -23.16 0.36 -33.59
CA GLN A 473 -24.59 0.07 -33.55
C GLN A 473 -25.12 -0.23 -32.13
N PHE A 474 -24.25 -0.58 -31.18
CA PHE A 474 -24.65 -0.83 -29.80
C PHE A 474 -24.61 0.46 -28.96
N SER A 475 -25.64 0.71 -28.14
CA SER A 475 -25.70 1.87 -27.23
C SER A 475 -24.48 1.96 -26.29
N ILE A 476 -23.95 0.81 -25.87
CA ILE A 476 -22.63 0.67 -25.26
C ILE A 476 -21.77 -0.17 -26.22
N ASP A 477 -20.78 0.48 -26.84
CA ASP A 477 -19.83 -0.13 -27.78
C ASP A 477 -18.61 -0.62 -27.00
N THR A 478 -18.55 -1.93 -26.75
CA THR A 478 -17.57 -2.56 -25.86
C THR A 478 -16.15 -2.62 -26.41
N ARG A 479 -15.94 -2.21 -27.66
CA ARG A 479 -14.59 -2.01 -28.25
C ARG A 479 -13.87 -0.78 -27.68
N ARG A 480 -14.53 -0.02 -26.80
CA ARG A 480 -14.03 1.18 -26.12
C ARG A 480 -14.44 1.15 -24.64
N PRO A 481 -13.69 1.81 -23.75
CA PRO A 481 -14.08 1.92 -22.35
C PRO A 481 -15.46 2.57 -22.15
N PHE A 482 -16.11 2.22 -21.05
CA PHE A 482 -17.36 2.85 -20.59
C PHE A 482 -17.40 2.93 -19.06
N THR A 483 -18.20 3.84 -18.51
CA THR A 483 -18.33 4.02 -17.06
C THR A 483 -19.53 3.25 -16.52
N VAL A 484 -19.30 2.43 -15.50
CA VAL A 484 -20.32 1.77 -14.69
C VAL A 484 -20.63 2.65 -13.47
N ARG A 485 -21.91 2.82 -13.13
CA ARG A 485 -22.36 3.52 -11.92
C ARG A 485 -23.49 2.74 -11.25
N THR A 486 -23.21 2.13 -10.11
CA THR A 486 -24.18 1.33 -9.35
C THR A 486 -24.56 2.02 -8.06
N THR A 487 -25.84 2.37 -7.98
CA THR A 487 -26.43 3.09 -6.85
C THR A 487 -27.15 2.11 -5.94
N PHE A 488 -26.86 2.16 -4.64
CA PHE A 488 -27.48 1.31 -3.63
C PHE A 488 -28.52 2.15 -2.87
N HIS A 489 -29.79 1.83 -3.04
CA HIS A 489 -30.91 2.61 -2.49
C HIS A 489 -31.28 2.09 -1.12
N GLY A 490 -31.37 2.98 -0.12
CA GLY A 490 -31.63 2.60 1.26
C GLY A 490 -30.78 3.37 2.25
N SER A 491 -30.65 2.85 3.47
CA SER A 491 -29.96 3.49 4.59
C SER A 491 -29.42 2.46 5.57
N GLY A 492 -28.11 2.46 5.81
CA GLY A 492 -27.48 1.73 6.93
C GLY A 492 -27.46 2.52 8.25
N LEU A 493 -27.82 3.80 8.23
CA LEU A 493 -27.77 4.71 9.40
C LEU A 493 -29.07 4.73 10.23
N ARG A 494 -30.05 3.91 9.86
CA ARG A 494 -31.34 3.78 10.56
C ARG A 494 -31.50 2.32 10.98
N ALA A 495 -32.21 2.09 12.09
CA ALA A 495 -32.55 0.75 12.56
C ALA A 495 -34.06 0.51 12.38
N PRO A 496 -34.49 -0.61 11.74
CA PRO A 496 -33.66 -1.53 10.97
C PRO A 496 -33.06 -0.85 9.73
N PRO A 497 -31.93 -1.35 9.20
CA PRO A 497 -31.39 -0.85 7.94
C PRO A 497 -32.33 -1.20 6.79
N SER A 498 -32.20 -0.49 5.67
CA SER A 498 -32.97 -0.76 4.46
C SER A 498 -32.09 -0.82 3.22
N PHE A 499 -32.41 -1.75 2.33
CA PHE A 499 -31.87 -1.84 0.97
C PHE A 499 -33.07 -2.03 0.03
N THR A 500 -33.47 -0.94 -0.62
CA THR A 500 -34.77 -0.77 -1.29
C THR A 500 -34.66 -0.69 -2.81
N GLY A 501 -33.47 -0.92 -3.38
CA GLY A 501 -33.24 -0.79 -4.81
C GLY A 501 -31.76 -0.83 -5.18
N LEU A 502 -31.46 -1.36 -6.36
CA LEU A 502 -30.13 -1.44 -6.94
C LEU A 502 -30.22 -1.03 -8.41
N THR A 503 -29.63 0.11 -8.77
CA THR A 503 -29.68 0.63 -10.14
C THR A 503 -28.27 0.76 -10.68
N THR A 504 -27.96 -0.01 -11.73
CA THR A 504 -26.67 0.04 -12.44
C THR A 504 -26.85 0.78 -13.76
N ARG A 505 -26.03 1.80 -14.00
CA ARG A 505 -26.01 2.62 -15.22
C ARG A 505 -24.69 2.40 -15.94
N LEU A 506 -24.73 2.08 -17.23
CA LEU A 506 -23.57 2.07 -18.11
C LEU A 506 -23.62 3.34 -18.96
N GLN A 507 -22.53 4.11 -18.99
CA GLN A 507 -22.45 5.39 -19.69
C GLN A 507 -21.28 5.40 -20.68
N GLN A 508 -21.53 5.82 -21.92
CA GLN A 508 -20.49 6.00 -22.94
C GLN A 508 -20.80 7.19 -23.85
N GLY A 509 -20.13 8.33 -23.60
CA GLY A 509 -20.51 9.62 -24.18
C GLY A 509 -21.92 10.01 -23.70
N ASP A 510 -22.77 10.47 -24.62
CA ASP A 510 -24.18 10.80 -24.34
C ASP A 510 -25.10 9.57 -24.25
N ARG A 511 -24.58 8.35 -24.45
CA ARG A 511 -25.35 7.11 -24.48
C ARG A 511 -25.37 6.46 -23.10
N GLU A 512 -26.57 6.12 -22.63
CA GLU A 512 -26.80 5.46 -21.34
C GLU A 512 -27.58 4.15 -21.52
N LEU A 513 -27.23 3.14 -20.72
CA LEU A 513 -28.04 1.93 -20.50
C LEU A 513 -28.31 1.78 -19.00
N VAL A 514 -29.55 1.47 -18.61
CA VAL A 514 -29.96 1.37 -17.19
C VAL A 514 -30.53 -0.02 -16.90
N MET A 515 -29.93 -0.71 -15.93
CA MET A 515 -30.44 -1.92 -15.30
C MET A 515 -31.00 -1.57 -13.93
N ASP A 516 -32.29 -1.81 -13.72
CA ASP A 516 -32.96 -1.46 -12.47
C ASP A 516 -33.58 -2.68 -11.80
N HIS A 517 -33.24 -2.89 -10.53
CA HIS A 517 -33.69 -4.01 -9.72
C HIS A 517 -34.95 -3.68 -8.90
N SER A 518 -35.82 -2.79 -9.39
CA SER A 518 -37.11 -2.49 -8.76
C SER A 518 -38.04 -3.72 -8.69
N GLY A 519 -37.89 -4.68 -9.62
CA GLY A 519 -38.53 -6.00 -9.52
C GLY A 519 -38.04 -6.88 -8.34
N CYS A 520 -37.00 -6.44 -7.61
CA CYS A 520 -36.31 -7.22 -6.58
C CYS A 520 -36.51 -6.66 -5.16
N GLU A 521 -37.42 -5.71 -4.89
CA GLU A 521 -37.53 -5.01 -3.59
C GLU A 521 -37.48 -5.94 -2.35
N GLY A 522 -38.34 -6.97 -2.28
CA GLY A 522 -38.35 -7.93 -1.16
C GLY A 522 -37.12 -8.86 -1.11
N TYR A 523 -36.39 -8.99 -2.23
CA TYR A 523 -35.13 -9.71 -2.31
C TYR A 523 -33.99 -8.86 -1.75
N LEU A 524 -33.88 -7.60 -2.18
CA LEU A 524 -32.90 -6.63 -1.70
C LEU A 524 -33.07 -6.35 -0.21
N GLY A 525 -34.29 -6.35 0.31
CA GLY A 525 -34.58 -6.22 1.74
C GLY A 525 -33.85 -7.27 2.60
N SER A 526 -33.74 -8.52 2.14
CA SER A 526 -33.00 -9.58 2.86
C SER A 526 -31.47 -9.41 2.84
N LEU A 527 -30.95 -8.50 2.02
CA LEU A 527 -29.54 -8.12 1.97
C LEU A 527 -29.23 -6.87 2.83
N ALA A 528 -30.23 -6.25 3.47
CA ALA A 528 -30.07 -4.97 4.17
C ALA A 528 -29.02 -5.03 5.31
N ASP A 529 -29.04 -6.05 6.16
CA ASP A 529 -28.06 -6.22 7.25
C ASP A 529 -26.65 -6.56 6.73
N ALA A 530 -26.57 -7.33 5.64
CA ALA A 530 -25.31 -7.65 4.96
C ALA A 530 -24.66 -6.38 4.38
N MET A 531 -25.44 -5.55 3.70
CA MET A 531 -24.99 -4.28 3.13
C MET A 531 -24.72 -3.19 4.19
N ALA A 532 -25.48 -3.15 5.29
CA ALA A 532 -25.36 -2.13 6.33
C ALA A 532 -24.06 -2.29 7.14
N ALA A 533 -23.80 -3.50 7.63
CA ALA A 533 -22.53 -3.81 8.31
C ALA A 533 -21.34 -3.96 7.32
N GLY A 534 -21.58 -3.78 6.01
CA GLY A 534 -20.57 -3.64 4.97
C GLY A 534 -20.09 -4.96 4.38
N MET A 535 -19.52 -4.85 3.18
CA MET A 535 -19.06 -5.98 2.35
C MET A 535 -17.68 -5.66 1.76
N SER A 536 -16.85 -6.67 1.50
CA SER A 536 -15.54 -6.49 0.87
C SER A 536 -15.63 -6.62 -0.65
N LEU A 537 -14.83 -5.82 -1.36
CA LEU A 537 -14.81 -5.79 -2.83
C LEU A 537 -13.86 -6.86 -3.39
N ARG A 538 -14.36 -7.59 -4.39
CA ARG A 538 -13.66 -8.63 -5.13
C ARG A 538 -13.70 -8.34 -6.63
N ILE A 539 -12.62 -8.73 -7.31
CA ILE A 539 -12.51 -8.64 -8.76
C ILE A 539 -11.89 -9.95 -9.26
N THR A 540 -12.51 -10.64 -10.21
CA THR A 540 -12.00 -11.89 -10.80
C THR A 540 -12.16 -11.88 -12.31
N TYR A 541 -11.26 -12.55 -13.02
CA TYR A 541 -11.37 -12.79 -14.45
C TYR A 541 -11.12 -14.27 -14.73
N TRP A 542 -12.13 -14.98 -15.22
CA TRP A 542 -12.12 -16.42 -15.42
C TRP A 542 -12.98 -16.83 -16.62
N GLY A 543 -12.92 -18.10 -17.02
CA GLY A 543 -13.70 -18.65 -18.13
C GLY A 543 -12.93 -19.74 -18.88
N GLU A 544 -13.65 -20.67 -19.51
CA GLU A 544 -13.07 -21.77 -20.27
C GLU A 544 -13.75 -21.90 -21.64
N ASP A 545 -15.02 -22.34 -21.67
CA ASP A 545 -15.74 -22.66 -22.90
C ASP A 545 -17.23 -22.23 -22.87
N ALA A 546 -17.86 -22.17 -24.05
CA ALA A 546 -19.28 -21.86 -24.20
C ALA A 546 -20.22 -22.77 -23.38
N LYS A 547 -19.80 -24.00 -23.05
CA LYS A 547 -20.60 -24.95 -22.27
C LYS A 547 -20.63 -24.58 -20.79
N THR A 548 -19.49 -24.17 -20.24
CA THR A 548 -19.31 -23.72 -18.86
C THR A 548 -19.83 -22.29 -18.65
N MET A 549 -19.75 -21.43 -19.68
CA MET A 549 -20.28 -20.06 -19.65
C MET A 549 -21.68 -19.86 -20.27
N ARG A 550 -22.39 -20.95 -20.59
CA ARG A 550 -23.74 -20.91 -21.18
C ARG A 550 -24.79 -20.16 -20.36
N TRP A 551 -24.50 -19.88 -19.09
CA TRP A 551 -25.37 -19.11 -18.20
C TRP A 551 -25.17 -17.59 -18.34
N LEU A 552 -24.01 -17.14 -18.85
CA LEU A 552 -23.63 -15.73 -18.96
C LEU A 552 -23.78 -15.17 -20.38
N ASP A 553 -23.39 -15.91 -21.43
CA ASP A 553 -23.21 -15.33 -22.77
C ASP A 553 -23.85 -16.08 -23.95
N GLN A 554 -24.74 -17.04 -23.68
CA GLN A 554 -25.36 -17.87 -24.73
C GLN A 554 -26.89 -17.69 -24.81
N PRO A 555 -27.43 -17.07 -25.87
CA PRO A 555 -26.75 -16.30 -26.94
C PRO A 555 -26.15 -14.97 -26.42
N PRO A 556 -25.22 -14.31 -27.14
CA PRO A 556 -24.90 -14.44 -28.57
C PRO A 556 -23.63 -15.23 -28.93
N CYS A 557 -22.84 -15.70 -27.97
CA CYS A 557 -21.42 -16.05 -28.19
C CYS A 557 -21.11 -17.36 -28.94
N GLY A 558 -22.09 -18.21 -29.23
CA GLY A 558 -21.86 -19.46 -29.98
C GLY A 558 -20.90 -20.44 -29.27
N GLU A 559 -20.17 -21.26 -30.03
CA GLU A 559 -19.26 -22.29 -29.47
C GLU A 559 -17.83 -21.76 -29.20
N GLU A 560 -17.68 -20.46 -28.92
CA GLU A 560 -16.38 -19.85 -28.64
C GLU A 560 -15.80 -20.25 -27.26
N SER A 561 -14.49 -20.01 -27.07
CA SER A 561 -13.76 -20.29 -25.83
C SER A 561 -12.93 -19.09 -25.36
N CYS A 562 -12.66 -19.03 -24.06
CA CYS A 562 -11.93 -17.94 -23.42
C CYS A 562 -10.43 -18.18 -23.47
N HIS A 563 -9.88 -18.18 -24.69
CA HIS A 563 -8.46 -18.40 -24.96
C HIS A 563 -7.95 -17.51 -26.10
N GLY A 564 -6.64 -17.28 -26.15
CA GLY A 564 -6.01 -16.48 -27.20
C GLY A 564 -6.55 -15.05 -27.23
N ASP A 565 -6.97 -14.59 -28.40
CA ASP A 565 -7.47 -13.22 -28.62
C ASP A 565 -8.77 -12.91 -27.87
N ASN A 566 -9.55 -13.93 -27.49
CA ASN A 566 -10.73 -13.78 -26.62
C ASN A 566 -10.37 -13.57 -25.14
N ALA A 567 -9.13 -13.88 -24.73
CA ALA A 567 -8.69 -13.88 -23.33
C ALA A 567 -7.60 -12.83 -23.04
N GLY A 568 -7.72 -11.64 -23.65
CA GLY A 568 -6.73 -10.57 -23.52
C GLY A 568 -6.89 -9.72 -22.25
N ASP A 569 -5.89 -8.91 -21.96
CA ASP A 569 -5.85 -8.09 -20.73
C ASP A 569 -7.04 -7.11 -20.66
N ALA A 570 -7.77 -7.15 -19.54
CA ALA A 570 -8.87 -6.26 -19.18
C ALA A 570 -8.40 -5.13 -18.25
N VAL A 571 -9.10 -3.99 -18.24
CA VAL A 571 -8.73 -2.84 -17.39
C VAL A 571 -9.95 -2.31 -16.65
N ILE A 572 -9.80 -2.04 -15.35
CA ILE A 572 -10.77 -1.29 -14.54
C ILE A 572 -10.04 -0.09 -13.93
N SER A 573 -10.64 1.10 -14.00
CA SER A 573 -10.04 2.34 -13.49
C SER A 573 -11.07 3.27 -12.87
N ASP A 574 -10.63 4.42 -12.34
CA ASP A 574 -11.49 5.51 -11.86
C ASP A 574 -12.51 5.10 -10.77
N ILE A 575 -12.13 4.19 -9.86
CA ILE A 575 -13.03 3.72 -8.81
C ILE A 575 -13.34 4.85 -7.82
N VAL A 576 -14.63 5.17 -7.68
CA VAL A 576 -15.17 6.25 -6.83
C VAL A 576 -16.37 5.74 -6.04
N VAL A 577 -16.39 5.99 -4.74
CA VAL A 577 -17.58 5.92 -3.89
C VAL A 577 -18.08 7.33 -3.62
N SER A 578 -19.33 7.63 -3.95
CA SER A 578 -19.92 8.97 -3.78
C SER A 578 -21.21 8.93 -2.97
N SER A 579 -21.42 9.92 -2.10
CA SER A 579 -22.73 10.18 -1.48
C SER A 579 -23.63 10.92 -2.47
N ARG A 580 -24.95 10.74 -2.35
CA ARG A 580 -25.95 11.44 -3.19
C ARG A 580 -25.96 12.97 -3.04
N THR A 581 -25.17 13.54 -2.14
CA THR A 581 -25.18 14.98 -1.81
C THR A 581 -24.30 15.84 -2.70
N ASN A 582 -23.32 15.27 -3.42
CA ASN A 582 -22.26 16.04 -4.09
C ASN A 582 -22.33 16.00 -5.64
N ALA A 583 -23.51 15.82 -6.21
CA ALA A 583 -23.73 15.93 -7.67
C ALA A 583 -23.89 17.40 -8.13
N SER A 584 -22.94 18.27 -7.77
CA SER A 584 -22.80 19.59 -8.39
C SER A 584 -22.07 19.44 -9.73
N VAL A 585 -22.81 19.52 -10.83
CA VAL A 585 -22.28 19.39 -12.20
C VAL A 585 -21.36 20.58 -12.53
N SER A 586 -20.06 20.35 -12.67
CA SER A 586 -19.09 21.34 -13.17
C SER A 586 -18.96 21.23 -14.69
N VAL A 587 -19.89 21.85 -15.43
CA VAL A 587 -19.74 22.09 -16.88
C VAL A 587 -18.89 23.35 -17.10
N PRO A 588 -17.80 23.27 -17.88
CA PRO A 588 -17.05 24.46 -18.28
C PRO A 588 -17.93 25.34 -19.19
N ARG A 589 -18.07 26.62 -18.85
CA ARG A 589 -18.69 27.59 -19.75
C ARG A 589 -17.69 27.97 -20.85
N THR A 590 -18.03 27.68 -22.09
CA THR A 590 -17.50 28.45 -23.22
C THR A 590 -18.25 29.78 -23.33
N VAL A 591 -17.55 30.79 -23.82
CA VAL A 591 -18.08 32.13 -24.10
C VAL A 591 -18.27 32.21 -25.61
N ASP A 592 -19.49 32.56 -26.08
CA ASP A 592 -19.64 33.66 -27.04
C ASP A 592 -21.10 34.11 -27.29
N GLU A 593 -21.20 35.40 -27.61
CA GLU A 593 -22.25 36.16 -28.33
C GLU A 593 -23.75 35.95 -28.03
N GLN A 594 -24.23 36.79 -27.11
CA GLN A 594 -25.27 37.83 -27.27
C GLN A 594 -26.41 37.75 -28.33
N GLN A 595 -27.59 38.20 -27.86
CA GLN A 595 -28.81 38.61 -28.60
C GLN A 595 -29.64 37.47 -29.24
N ALA A 596 -30.90 37.24 -28.86
CA ALA A 596 -31.97 38.24 -28.82
C ALA A 596 -33.21 37.83 -27.98
N ALA A 597 -34.14 38.79 -27.88
CA ALA A 597 -35.58 38.66 -27.56
C ALA A 597 -36.03 38.39 -26.11
N SER A 598 -36.73 39.40 -25.58
CA SER A 598 -37.52 39.45 -24.35
C SER A 598 -38.98 38.99 -24.53
N SER A 599 -39.62 38.47 -23.46
CA SER A 599 -40.97 38.91 -23.04
C SER A 599 -41.49 38.27 -21.72
N SER A 600 -41.97 39.13 -20.80
CA SER A 600 -43.15 39.01 -19.89
C SER A 600 -43.98 37.71 -19.83
N SER A 601 -44.67 37.31 -18.74
CA SER A 601 -45.06 37.96 -17.46
C SER A 601 -45.86 37.00 -16.55
N GLY A 602 -45.99 37.29 -15.24
CA GLY A 602 -47.19 36.92 -14.46
C GLY A 602 -46.95 36.34 -13.06
N ALA A 603 -47.30 37.09 -12.01
CA ALA A 603 -47.45 36.63 -10.62
C ALA A 603 -48.96 36.48 -10.28
N PRO A 604 -49.41 35.89 -9.13
CA PRO A 604 -49.23 36.49 -7.80
C PRO A 604 -49.03 35.51 -6.60
N ALA A 605 -48.83 36.08 -5.41
CA ALA A 605 -48.76 35.46 -4.07
C ALA A 605 -49.91 36.03 -3.18
N PRO A 606 -49.99 35.90 -1.83
CA PRO A 606 -49.20 35.15 -0.84
C PRO A 606 -50.06 34.03 -0.17
N PRO A 607 -50.23 33.80 1.16
CA PRO A 607 -50.03 34.60 2.38
C PRO A 607 -48.79 34.18 3.22
N SER A 608 -48.87 34.14 4.56
CA SER A 608 -47.75 34.01 5.52
C SER A 608 -48.15 33.35 6.85
N ASP A 609 -47.21 32.65 7.50
CA ASP A 609 -47.37 32.00 8.82
C ASP A 609 -47.19 32.95 10.04
N PRO A 610 -47.71 32.58 11.24
CA PRO A 610 -47.61 33.38 12.46
C PRO A 610 -46.38 33.09 13.35
N VAL A 611 -46.10 34.05 14.25
CA VAL A 611 -44.94 34.13 15.15
C VAL A 611 -45.10 33.29 16.43
N LEU A 612 -43.99 32.71 16.92
CA LEU A 612 -43.89 32.07 18.25
C LEU A 612 -43.01 32.88 19.22
N GLY A 613 -43.33 32.80 20.52
CA GLY A 613 -42.75 33.60 21.61
C GLY A 613 -41.46 33.05 22.26
N PRO A 614 -40.98 33.70 23.34
CA PRO A 614 -39.63 33.51 23.90
C PRO A 614 -39.47 32.26 24.80
N PRO A 615 -38.24 31.76 24.99
CA PRO A 615 -37.97 30.49 25.68
C PRO A 615 -37.94 30.58 27.23
N GLN A 616 -38.18 29.43 27.86
CA GLN A 616 -38.02 29.17 29.30
C GLN A 616 -36.68 28.43 29.58
N PRO A 617 -36.12 28.49 30.82
CA PRO A 617 -34.79 27.96 31.14
C PRO A 617 -34.77 26.44 31.40
N ALA A 618 -33.57 25.85 31.32
CA ALA A 618 -33.32 24.42 31.48
C ALA A 618 -33.07 23.99 32.95
N PRO A 619 -33.35 22.73 33.33
CA PRO A 619 -33.05 22.17 34.65
C PRO A 619 -31.64 21.56 34.76
N GLU A 620 -31.11 21.49 35.98
CA GLU A 620 -29.77 21.03 36.32
C GLU A 620 -29.58 19.50 36.23
N SER A 621 -28.36 19.06 35.92
CA SER A 621 -27.99 17.64 35.83
C SER A 621 -27.57 17.05 37.19
N ALA A 622 -28.24 15.98 37.63
CA ALA A 622 -27.84 15.22 38.82
C ALA A 622 -26.61 14.34 38.56
N GLY A 623 -25.62 14.38 39.47
CA GLY A 623 -24.39 13.57 39.38
C GLY A 623 -24.56 12.11 39.78
N ILE A 624 -23.74 11.22 39.20
CA ILE A 624 -23.76 9.77 39.45
C ILE A 624 -23.26 9.48 40.88
N PRO A 625 -23.99 8.69 41.70
CA PRO A 625 -23.60 8.44 43.08
C PRO A 625 -22.41 7.48 43.20
N TRP A 626 -21.54 7.76 44.19
CA TRP A 626 -20.23 7.15 44.38
C TRP A 626 -20.21 5.61 44.51
N TRP A 627 -21.31 4.98 44.94
CA TRP A 627 -21.42 3.52 45.07
C TRP A 627 -21.39 2.78 43.72
N VAL A 628 -21.71 3.47 42.61
CA VAL A 628 -21.59 2.90 41.25
C VAL A 628 -20.12 2.59 40.92
N PHE A 629 -19.19 3.47 41.30
CA PHE A 629 -17.75 3.24 41.13
C PHE A 629 -17.26 2.06 41.97
N LEU A 630 -17.79 1.89 43.19
CA LEU A 630 -17.46 0.76 44.05
C LEU A 630 -17.88 -0.58 43.42
N PHE A 631 -19.07 -0.62 42.81
CA PHE A 631 -19.59 -1.83 42.13
C PHE A 631 -18.73 -2.22 40.93
N VAL A 632 -18.35 -1.26 40.08
CA VAL A 632 -17.44 -1.48 38.95
C VAL A 632 -16.08 -2.02 39.42
N TRP A 633 -15.52 -1.46 40.51
CA TRP A 633 -14.24 -1.90 41.06
C TRP A 633 -14.26 -3.34 41.56
N VAL A 634 -15.34 -3.76 42.24
CA VAL A 634 -15.52 -5.13 42.71
C VAL A 634 -15.66 -6.11 41.54
N SER A 635 -16.43 -5.77 40.51
CA SER A 635 -16.57 -6.62 39.31
C SER A 635 -15.23 -6.81 38.59
N VAL A 636 -14.43 -5.75 38.42
CA VAL A 636 -13.10 -5.85 37.78
C VAL A 636 -12.17 -6.78 38.58
N MET A 637 -12.12 -6.65 39.90
CA MET A 637 -11.31 -7.53 40.76
C MET A 637 -11.75 -9.00 40.67
N GLN A 638 -13.05 -9.26 40.59
CA GLN A 638 -13.59 -10.62 40.46
C GLN A 638 -13.24 -11.25 39.10
N SER A 639 -13.28 -10.48 38.00
CA SER A 639 -12.83 -10.93 36.68
C SER A 639 -11.33 -11.26 36.65
N CYS A 640 -10.48 -10.44 37.28
CA CYS A 640 -9.05 -10.69 37.38
C CYS A 640 -8.74 -12.00 38.14
N LEU A 641 -9.43 -12.24 39.26
CA LEU A 641 -9.23 -13.46 40.06
C LEU A 641 -9.60 -14.73 39.28
N LEU A 642 -10.69 -14.70 38.51
CA LEU A 642 -11.09 -15.82 37.65
C LEU A 642 -10.07 -16.10 36.53
N CYS A 643 -9.47 -15.07 35.95
CA CYS A 643 -8.42 -15.24 34.93
C CYS A 643 -7.17 -15.92 35.50
N VAL A 644 -6.74 -15.54 36.71
CA VAL A 644 -5.58 -16.15 37.39
C VAL A 644 -5.84 -17.62 37.72
N LEU A 645 -7.04 -17.95 38.22
CA LEU A 645 -7.44 -19.34 38.49
C LEU A 645 -7.49 -20.19 37.20
N GLY A 646 -7.97 -19.62 36.09
CA GLY A 646 -7.96 -20.26 34.78
C GLY A 646 -6.54 -20.60 34.30
N ALA A 647 -5.60 -19.64 34.38
CA ALA A 647 -4.21 -19.84 34.00
C ALA A 647 -3.51 -20.93 34.84
N ILE A 648 -3.75 -20.95 36.16
CA ILE A 648 -3.23 -21.99 37.07
C ILE A 648 -3.77 -23.37 36.68
N THR A 649 -5.06 -23.46 36.33
CA THR A 649 -5.71 -24.73 35.94
C THR A 649 -5.12 -25.28 34.64
N VAL A 650 -4.88 -24.44 33.64
CA VAL A 650 -4.24 -24.84 32.38
C VAL A 650 -2.80 -25.34 32.62
N HIS A 651 -2.03 -24.65 33.47
CA HIS A 651 -0.65 -25.04 33.77
C HIS A 651 -0.58 -26.40 34.49
N LEU A 652 -1.47 -26.64 35.46
CA LEU A 652 -1.58 -27.94 36.14
C LEU A 652 -1.98 -29.08 35.19
N HIS A 653 -2.89 -28.82 34.23
CA HIS A 653 -3.30 -29.83 33.26
C HIS A 653 -2.15 -30.23 32.31
N GLN A 654 -1.32 -29.26 31.91
CA GLN A 654 -0.14 -29.51 31.07
C GLN A 654 0.95 -30.35 31.76
N GLN A 655 1.12 -30.22 33.08
CA GLN A 655 2.12 -31.03 33.82
C GLN A 655 1.69 -32.50 34.02
N ILE A 656 0.39 -32.81 33.98
CA ILE A 656 -0.13 -34.17 34.18
C ILE A 656 -0.11 -34.99 32.89
N ALA A 657 -0.09 -34.34 31.71
CA ALA A 657 -0.28 -34.98 30.41
C ALA A 657 1.01 -35.46 29.70
N ALA A 658 2.14 -35.58 30.40
CA ALA A 658 3.41 -36.03 29.80
C ALA A 658 3.49 -37.58 29.73
N PRO A 659 3.63 -38.20 28.54
CA PRO A 659 3.67 -39.66 28.41
C PRO A 659 5.01 -40.27 28.83
N LEU A 660 4.95 -41.34 29.63
CA LEU A 660 6.11 -42.12 30.07
C LEU A 660 6.63 -43.05 28.96
N THR A 661 7.89 -42.87 28.54
CA THR A 661 8.59 -43.80 27.63
C THR A 661 9.25 -44.95 28.38
N VAL A 662 8.89 -46.19 28.03
CA VAL A 662 9.48 -47.42 28.60
C VAL A 662 10.70 -47.88 27.77
N PRO A 663 11.84 -48.27 28.38
CA PRO A 663 13.04 -48.71 27.65
C PRO A 663 13.02 -50.20 27.28
N GLY A 664 13.57 -50.53 26.11
CA GLY A 664 13.84 -51.90 25.66
C GLY A 664 15.26 -52.42 26.02
N PRO A 665 15.51 -53.74 25.96
CA PRO A 665 16.71 -54.39 26.49
C PRO A 665 17.96 -54.31 25.57
N PRO A 666 19.17 -54.57 26.11
CA PRO A 666 20.44 -54.24 25.43
C PRO A 666 20.96 -55.33 24.49
N ALA A 667 21.66 -54.91 23.43
CA ALA A 667 22.46 -55.78 22.56
C ALA A 667 23.95 -55.75 22.94
N GLY A 668 24.59 -56.92 23.01
CA GLY A 668 25.99 -57.09 23.40
C GLY A 668 27.02 -56.85 22.28
N HIS A 669 28.28 -56.62 22.68
CA HIS A 669 29.41 -56.32 21.79
C HIS A 669 29.81 -57.45 20.81
N GLY A 670 30.31 -57.06 19.64
CA GLY A 670 31.00 -57.96 18.69
C GLY A 670 31.91 -57.18 17.72
N HIS A 671 33.22 -57.46 17.76
CA HIS A 671 34.30 -56.81 16.98
C HIS A 671 34.19 -56.91 15.43
N GLY A 672 34.89 -56.01 14.73
CA GLY A 672 35.43 -56.31 13.39
C GLY A 672 35.82 -55.08 12.53
N ARG A 673 37.06 -54.99 12.06
CA ARG A 673 37.58 -53.88 11.22
C ARG A 673 38.03 -54.36 9.82
N ARG A 674 37.72 -53.53 8.80
CA ARG A 674 38.44 -53.28 7.52
C ARG A 674 38.46 -54.33 6.36
N GLY A 675 38.09 -53.82 5.17
CA GLY A 675 38.67 -54.16 3.85
C GLY A 675 37.98 -55.29 3.05
N SER A 676 37.78 -55.22 1.72
CA SER A 676 38.19 -54.23 0.70
C SER A 676 37.39 -54.36 -0.64
N ALA A 677 37.39 -53.30 -1.46
CA ALA A 677 37.28 -53.26 -2.94
C ALA A 677 35.93 -53.46 -3.71
N ALA A 678 35.42 -52.33 -4.26
CA ALA A 678 35.08 -52.07 -5.69
C ALA A 678 33.92 -52.84 -6.43
N PRO A 679 33.45 -52.39 -7.63
CA PRO A 679 32.98 -51.02 -7.99
C PRO A 679 31.71 -50.97 -8.90
N GLY A 680 31.12 -49.77 -9.07
CA GLY A 680 30.15 -49.42 -10.15
C GLY A 680 28.67 -49.75 -9.90
N PRO A 681 27.71 -49.28 -10.74
CA PRO A 681 27.86 -48.63 -12.06
C PRO A 681 26.99 -47.34 -12.27
N ALA A 682 26.95 -46.87 -13.52
CA ALA A 682 25.99 -45.92 -14.11
C ALA A 682 25.94 -46.21 -15.65
N PRO A 683 25.03 -45.65 -16.48
CA PRO A 683 23.73 -44.99 -16.24
C PRO A 683 22.59 -45.45 -17.24
N ILE A 684 21.53 -44.63 -17.36
CA ILE A 684 20.58 -44.45 -18.51
C ILE A 684 19.42 -45.47 -18.70
N HIS A 685 18.17 -45.04 -18.44
CA HIS A 685 17.19 -44.68 -19.50
C HIS A 685 15.89 -44.05 -18.95
N ALA A 686 15.30 -43.15 -19.75
CA ALA A 686 14.04 -42.45 -19.47
C ALA A 686 12.81 -43.27 -19.88
N ILE A 687 11.67 -43.02 -19.24
CA ILE A 687 10.34 -43.49 -19.64
C ILE A 687 9.35 -42.33 -19.51
N GLU A 688 8.55 -42.12 -20.55
CA GLU A 688 7.48 -41.10 -20.63
C GLU A 688 6.27 -41.46 -19.75
N PRO A 689 5.47 -40.47 -19.29
CA PRO A 689 4.20 -40.74 -18.64
C PRO A 689 3.11 -41.03 -19.68
N MET A 690 2.48 -42.20 -19.59
CA MET A 690 1.22 -42.51 -20.29
C MET A 690 0.02 -42.49 -19.31
N PRO A 691 -1.19 -42.24 -19.82
CA PRO A 691 -2.24 -41.57 -19.05
C PRO A 691 -3.09 -42.52 -18.21
N PHE A 692 -3.79 -41.96 -17.22
CA PHE A 692 -4.95 -42.62 -16.62
C PHE A 692 -6.18 -41.71 -16.64
N GLU A 693 -7.22 -42.21 -17.30
CA GLU A 693 -8.57 -41.65 -17.27
C GLU A 693 -9.18 -41.78 -15.87
N SER A 694 -10.04 -40.85 -15.48
CA SER A 694 -11.11 -41.13 -14.52
C SER A 694 -12.45 -40.61 -15.06
N ARG A 695 -13.19 -41.50 -15.73
CA ARG A 695 -14.59 -41.25 -16.10
C ARG A 695 -15.48 -41.34 -14.86
N ALA A 696 -16.14 -40.23 -14.58
CA ALA A 696 -17.53 -40.08 -14.13
C ALA A 696 -18.20 -41.17 -13.25
N SER A 697 -18.90 -40.72 -12.22
CA SER A 697 -20.18 -41.30 -11.80
C SER A 697 -21.10 -40.26 -11.16
N SER A 698 -21.84 -39.55 -12.01
CA SER A 698 -23.00 -38.75 -11.61
C SER A 698 -24.22 -39.65 -11.53
N ASN A 699 -24.80 -39.80 -10.33
CA ASN A 699 -26.09 -40.47 -10.14
C ASN A 699 -27.09 -39.49 -9.53
N PHE A 700 -28.04 -39.00 -10.33
CA PHE A 700 -29.33 -38.54 -9.83
C PHE A 700 -30.45 -38.88 -10.82
N MET A 701 -31.52 -39.48 -10.30
CA MET A 701 -32.65 -39.98 -11.09
C MET A 701 -33.53 -38.83 -11.60
N SER A 702 -33.93 -38.90 -12.88
CA SER A 702 -35.05 -38.11 -13.40
C SER A 702 -36.36 -38.89 -13.25
N GLY A 703 -37.13 -38.60 -12.20
CA GLY A 703 -38.51 -39.09 -12.07
C GLY A 703 -39.50 -38.19 -12.80
N ARG A 704 -40.20 -38.71 -13.82
CA ARG A 704 -41.50 -38.20 -14.28
C ARG A 704 -42.49 -39.35 -14.25
N GLY A 705 -43.59 -39.19 -13.51
CA GLY A 705 -44.65 -40.19 -13.42
C GLY A 705 -45.80 -39.93 -14.38
N SER A 706 -46.57 -40.98 -14.65
CA SER A 706 -47.95 -40.87 -15.15
C SER A 706 -48.77 -42.09 -14.72
N SER A 707 -49.80 -41.84 -13.90
CA SER A 707 -51.09 -42.56 -13.82
C SER A 707 -51.13 -44.10 -13.95
N GLY A 708 -51.53 -44.78 -12.87
CA GLY A 708 -51.97 -46.18 -12.91
C GLY A 708 -52.52 -46.65 -11.56
N SER A 709 -53.85 -46.70 -11.41
CA SER A 709 -54.55 -47.13 -10.19
C SER A 709 -54.50 -48.64 -9.94
N ILE A 710 -54.48 -49.08 -8.67
CA ILE A 710 -55.48 -49.97 -8.03
C ILE A 710 -54.98 -50.43 -6.64
N SER A 711 -55.84 -50.31 -5.63
CA SER A 711 -55.74 -50.85 -4.25
C SER A 711 -56.35 -52.27 -4.18
N PRO A 712 -56.13 -53.09 -3.13
CA PRO A 712 -55.84 -52.75 -1.72
C PRO A 712 -54.44 -53.07 -1.22
#